data_AF-A0A3Q1IY69-F1
#
_entry.id   AF-A0A3Q1IY69-F1
#
_cell.length_a   1.000
_cell.length_b   1.000
_cell.length_c   1.000
_cell.angle_alpha   90.00
_cell.angle_beta   90.00
_cell.angle_gamma   90.00
#
_symmetry.space_group_name_H-M   'P 1'
#
loop_
_entity.id
_entity.type
_entity.pdbx_description
1 polymer ?
#
loop_
_entity_poly.entity_id
_entity_poly.type
_entity_poly.pdbx_seq_one_letter_code
_entity_poly.pdbx_strand_id
1 'polypeptide(L)'
;MTADTGGRTSTMEALGTDISFNFSYEELEGDPDSSARSATMSIDKLFPALLECFGIILCGYIAGRANIITSTQAKGLGNFVSKFALPALLFKNMVMLDFSNVIWPFLWSILIAKVSVFFIVCVLTLIVSSPESRYSKAGLFSIFATQSNDFALGYPIVEALYQSTYPEYLQYIYLVAPVSLMILNPIGFALCEIQKWKDQGNHQQSKLKIVGLVVLQVLKNPIVFMVIVGIIAHYFMHQRVPAFMAEFVDGLANSFGGAALFYLGLTMVGQLRKLTRSTVVTLILLITAKLLLMPLICKDMVDLLDNSNTSALNHSSLSNYAFLYGVFPTAPSVAIYAVYYNAELQVVTSGMVISTFLSAPIMYVSAWLLTIRWMDPQRLMNSLQNISFNISIVSCVALVWTITVMFLSKKFKRLPHMFTVNLFLAQFLTCVGMILWNFVVKEDNFIGQVLTFTMLCTSLYSTYVWPGLIALSLVLMKRFEDLKVSPGMFIIAGWGVPALVTAVLLISGEKMPDTIDSSFFYGKAQIICTTFVVSINILLGGGSLVFLSRGSWAQEDQIQEENSSFGIVEDQVIEAEPEIQTLVEPVIPSADLNRACLICDCAPPQPMPDMIISTNPNNTPTTLTGECERRCGSTDCLLVQEEELQQTADRQVARHVLLCLLLTVSLLANLSSCLWLLFNPVPGSLYLELQFFCAVANYGQGFLSFALFGLDKHLIILPFKKRLRRLCYGKKQEELLPSDLPEDIRMTCTQFNKYHKDQCFHDIVKKRRCGKSTMVGCFLGCELVEWLQQVGLAQDSGEAVLYGMRLQQGGVLQHINQEYDFQDGYLHYCFKT
;
A
#
# COMPACT_ATOMS: atom_id res chain seq x y z
N MET A 1 50.86 10.91 -69.17
CA MET A 1 52.16 11.20 -68.51
C MET A 1 52.05 10.77 -67.06
N THR A 2 52.80 9.70 -66.72
CA THR A 2 53.29 9.23 -65.38
C THR A 2 52.32 9.25 -64.19
N ALA A 3 51.78 8.15 -63.66
CA ALA A 3 52.35 6.87 -63.17
C ALA A 3 53.25 6.97 -61.91
N ASP A 4 52.65 6.57 -60.78
CA ASP A 4 52.99 5.44 -59.89
C ASP A 4 54.34 5.36 -59.13
N THR A 5 54.26 4.68 -57.97
CA THR A 5 55.31 4.07 -57.11
C THR A 5 56.16 5.01 -56.26
N GLY A 6 56.55 4.72 -55.01
CA GLY A 6 56.51 3.52 -54.18
C GLY A 6 57.64 3.65 -53.14
N GLY A 7 57.46 3.21 -51.89
CA GLY A 7 58.54 3.29 -50.90
C GLY A 7 58.16 2.83 -49.49
N ARG A 8 58.20 1.52 -49.26
CA ARG A 8 58.27 0.88 -47.94
C ARG A 8 59.68 1.05 -47.34
N THR A 9 59.79 1.39 -46.06
CA THR A 9 60.85 0.86 -45.16
C THR A 9 60.40 0.89 -43.70
N SER A 10 60.55 -0.25 -43.05
CA SER A 10 60.31 -0.53 -41.63
C SER A 10 61.27 0.22 -40.70
N THR A 11 60.82 0.50 -39.47
CA THR A 11 61.61 0.30 -38.24
C THR A 11 60.65 0.04 -37.06
N MET A 12 60.92 -1.05 -36.35
CA MET A 12 60.33 -1.40 -35.04
C MET A 12 60.77 -0.37 -34.00
N GLU A 13 59.87 0.06 -33.13
CA GLU A 13 60.11 0.10 -31.68
C GLU A 13 58.81 0.24 -30.90
N ALA A 14 58.78 -0.41 -29.74
CA ALA A 14 57.60 -0.74 -28.97
C ALA A 14 57.47 0.13 -27.71
N LEU A 15 56.22 0.23 -27.27
CA LEU A 15 55.72 0.54 -25.91
C LEU A 15 55.85 1.97 -25.37
N GLY A 16 54.67 2.55 -25.08
CA GLY A 16 54.50 3.70 -24.19
C GLY A 16 53.15 4.39 -24.43
N THR A 17 52.05 3.78 -24.00
CA THR A 17 50.70 4.35 -24.11
C THR A 17 50.47 5.35 -22.98
N ASP A 18 50.60 6.65 -23.28
CA ASP A 18 50.03 7.74 -22.47
C ASP A 18 49.22 8.65 -23.41
N ILE A 19 47.89 8.48 -23.41
CA ILE A 19 46.98 9.34 -24.17
C ILE A 19 46.52 10.46 -23.24
N SER A 20 47.15 11.62 -23.40
CA SER A 20 46.65 12.89 -22.88
C SER A 20 45.61 13.45 -23.85
N PHE A 21 44.37 13.65 -23.38
CA PHE A 21 43.32 14.33 -24.14
C PHE A 21 43.45 15.83 -23.95
N ASN A 22 43.76 16.57 -25.01
CA ASN A 22 43.66 18.03 -25.06
C ASN A 22 42.88 18.39 -26.33
N PHE A 23 41.70 19.01 -26.17
CA PHE A 23 40.93 19.55 -27.30
C PHE A 23 40.77 21.05 -27.11
N SER A 24 41.52 21.80 -27.91
CA SER A 24 41.44 23.25 -28.04
C SER A 24 40.18 23.65 -28.83
N TYR A 25 39.48 24.66 -28.32
CA TYR A 25 38.33 25.31 -28.94
C TYR A 25 38.76 26.19 -30.12
N GLU A 26 38.09 26.06 -31.27
CA GLU A 26 37.99 27.12 -32.28
C GLU A 26 36.56 27.69 -32.23
N GLU A 27 36.46 28.97 -31.86
CA GLU A 27 35.26 29.79 -32.02
C GLU A 27 35.09 30.16 -33.51
N LEU A 28 33.92 29.89 -34.08
CA LEU A 28 33.49 30.44 -35.36
C LEU A 28 32.12 31.10 -35.17
N GLU A 29 32.11 32.41 -35.45
CA GLU A 29 30.97 33.32 -35.37
C GLU A 29 29.86 33.00 -36.38
N GLY A 30 28.60 33.16 -35.93
CA GLY A 30 27.46 33.72 -36.68
C GLY A 30 26.96 33.00 -37.95
N ASP A 31 25.86 32.25 -37.82
CA ASP A 31 24.97 31.90 -38.94
C ASP A 31 23.48 32.06 -38.54
N PRO A 32 22.59 32.60 -39.41
CA PRO A 32 21.28 33.13 -39.02
C PRO A 32 20.12 32.11 -39.13
N ASP A 33 20.34 30.83 -38.82
CA ASP A 33 19.27 29.81 -38.81
C ASP A 33 18.74 29.57 -37.39
N SER A 34 17.97 30.56 -36.90
CA SER A 34 17.26 30.53 -35.62
C SER A 34 15.95 29.70 -35.66
N SER A 35 15.61 29.06 -36.78
CA SER A 35 14.38 28.26 -36.94
C SER A 35 14.54 26.78 -36.54
N ALA A 36 15.77 26.27 -36.39
CA ALA A 36 16.03 24.87 -36.05
C ALA A 36 16.04 24.56 -34.54
N ARG A 37 15.70 25.55 -33.68
CA ARG A 37 15.77 25.43 -32.20
C ARG A 37 14.47 24.98 -31.49
N SER A 38 13.53 24.33 -32.16
CA SER A 38 12.26 23.92 -31.53
C SER A 38 11.83 22.48 -31.82
N ALA A 39 12.68 21.51 -31.48
CA ALA A 39 12.27 20.10 -31.35
C ALA A 39 12.36 19.61 -29.89
N THR A 40 12.14 20.51 -28.92
CA THR A 40 12.05 20.15 -27.51
C THR A 40 10.65 19.58 -27.25
N MET A 41 10.56 18.36 -26.70
CA MET A 41 9.27 17.83 -26.22
C MET A 41 8.63 18.85 -25.27
N SER A 42 7.33 19.09 -25.41
CA SER A 42 6.61 20.14 -24.69
C SER A 42 6.38 19.78 -23.22
N ILE A 43 7.43 19.72 -22.41
CA ILE A 43 7.34 19.48 -20.95
C ILE A 43 6.43 20.50 -20.27
N ASP A 44 6.42 21.74 -20.76
CA ASP A 44 5.57 22.81 -20.22
C ASP A 44 4.08 22.46 -20.31
N LYS A 45 3.68 21.58 -21.24
CA LYS A 45 2.31 21.06 -21.38
C LYS A 45 2.04 19.81 -20.55
N LEU A 46 3.08 19.09 -20.13
CA LEU A 46 2.92 17.87 -19.32
C LEU A 46 2.38 18.18 -17.93
N PHE A 47 2.91 19.21 -17.26
CA PHE A 47 2.44 19.56 -15.91
C PHE A 47 0.95 19.96 -15.89
N PRO A 48 0.45 20.84 -16.80
CA PRO A 48 -0.98 21.09 -16.96
C PRO A 48 -1.81 19.82 -17.21
N ALA A 49 -1.36 18.92 -18.08
CA ALA A 49 -2.09 17.67 -18.38
C ALA A 49 -2.18 16.73 -17.17
N LEU A 50 -1.10 16.62 -16.39
CA LEU A 50 -1.11 15.88 -15.13
C LEU A 50 -2.03 16.57 -14.11
N LEU A 51 -1.96 17.89 -13.99
CA LEU A 51 -2.82 18.65 -13.09
C LEU A 51 -4.31 18.47 -13.44
N GLU A 52 -4.66 18.48 -14.73
CA GLU A 52 -6.00 18.19 -15.21
C GLU A 52 -6.43 16.77 -14.83
N CYS A 53 -5.64 15.76 -15.19
CA CYS A 53 -5.95 14.36 -14.93
C CYS A 53 -6.15 14.07 -13.44
N PHE A 54 -5.16 14.44 -12.62
CA PHE A 54 -5.18 14.20 -11.18
C PHE A 54 -6.14 15.14 -10.45
N GLY A 55 -6.41 16.34 -10.98
CA GLY A 55 -7.43 17.25 -10.48
C GLY A 55 -8.83 16.67 -10.61
N ILE A 56 -9.18 16.09 -11.76
CA ILE A 56 -10.48 15.42 -11.97
C ILE A 56 -10.60 14.18 -11.07
N ILE A 57 -9.54 13.37 -10.94
CA ILE A 57 -9.50 12.23 -10.01
C ILE A 57 -9.75 12.71 -8.57
N LEU A 58 -9.10 13.80 -8.15
CA LEU A 58 -9.27 14.37 -6.81
C LEU A 58 -10.71 14.83 -6.57
N CYS A 59 -11.33 15.50 -7.54
CA CYS A 59 -12.74 15.88 -7.48
C CYS A 59 -13.65 14.66 -7.29
N GLY A 60 -13.43 13.58 -8.06
CA GLY A 60 -14.15 12.32 -7.91
C GLY A 60 -13.96 11.70 -6.52
N TYR A 61 -12.74 11.70 -6.00
CA TYR A 61 -12.44 11.20 -4.66
C TYR A 61 -13.16 12.01 -3.57
N ILE A 62 -13.14 13.34 -3.66
CA ILE A 62 -13.83 14.23 -2.72
C ILE A 62 -15.34 13.99 -2.77
N ALA A 63 -15.92 13.90 -3.97
CA ALA A 63 -17.35 13.65 -4.16
C ALA A 63 -17.79 12.31 -3.53
N GLY A 64 -17.00 11.25 -3.72
CA GLY A 64 -17.28 9.94 -3.11
C GLY A 64 -17.09 9.94 -1.60
N ARG A 65 -16.05 10.63 -1.10
CA ARG A 65 -15.76 10.72 0.34
C ARG A 65 -16.78 11.57 1.10
N ALA A 66 -17.31 12.61 0.45
CA ALA A 66 -18.40 13.44 0.97
C ALA A 66 -19.78 12.78 0.81
N ASN A 67 -19.86 11.57 0.21
CA ASN A 67 -21.11 10.89 -0.16
C ASN A 67 -22.06 11.74 -1.02
N ILE A 68 -21.52 12.69 -1.80
CA ILE A 68 -22.30 13.43 -2.82
C ILE A 68 -22.74 12.46 -3.92
N ILE A 69 -21.85 11.54 -4.28
CA ILE A 69 -22.13 10.43 -5.18
C ILE A 69 -21.95 9.13 -4.39
N THR A 70 -23.03 8.37 -4.27
CA THR A 70 -23.02 7.11 -3.53
C THR A 70 -22.29 6.02 -4.31
N SER A 71 -21.89 4.94 -3.61
CA SER A 71 -21.25 3.79 -4.28
C SER A 71 -22.13 3.14 -5.36
N THR A 72 -23.47 3.16 -5.19
CA THR A 72 -24.41 2.65 -6.19
C THR A 72 -24.45 3.54 -7.43
N GLN A 73 -24.47 4.87 -7.26
CA GLN A 73 -24.38 5.82 -8.37
C GLN A 73 -23.03 5.72 -9.09
N ALA A 74 -21.94 5.56 -8.35
CA ALA A 74 -20.61 5.34 -8.93
C ALA A 74 -20.58 4.09 -9.82
N LYS A 75 -21.22 2.98 -9.41
CA LYS A 75 -21.37 1.78 -10.27
C LYS A 75 -22.14 2.09 -11.57
N GLY A 76 -23.18 2.92 -11.48
CA GLY A 76 -23.92 3.39 -12.65
C GLY A 76 -23.04 4.17 -13.64
N LEU A 77 -22.24 5.11 -13.12
CA LEU A 77 -21.26 5.87 -13.91
C LEU A 77 -20.21 4.94 -14.54
N GLY A 78 -19.70 3.96 -13.78
CA GLY A 78 -18.77 2.96 -14.30
C GLY A 78 -19.35 2.12 -15.44
N ASN A 79 -20.64 1.75 -15.36
CA ASN A 79 -21.34 1.07 -16.45
C ASN A 79 -21.48 1.95 -17.69
N PHE A 80 -21.79 3.22 -17.53
CA PHE A 80 -21.83 4.18 -18.64
C PHE A 80 -20.46 4.28 -19.34
N VAL A 81 -19.40 4.52 -18.57
CA VAL A 81 -18.02 4.64 -19.08
C VAL A 81 -17.58 3.38 -19.82
N SER A 82 -17.80 2.20 -19.24
CA SER A 82 -17.30 0.93 -19.78
C SER A 82 -18.14 0.34 -20.91
N LYS A 83 -19.46 0.56 -20.95
CA LYS A 83 -20.36 -0.06 -21.94
C LYS A 83 -20.75 0.87 -23.09
N PHE A 84 -20.65 2.19 -22.92
CA PHE A 84 -21.09 3.15 -23.94
C PHE A 84 -19.95 4.09 -24.38
N ALA A 85 -19.37 4.86 -23.45
CA ALA A 85 -18.38 5.89 -23.81
C ALA A 85 -17.06 5.32 -24.36
N LEU A 86 -16.45 4.36 -23.64
CA LEU A 86 -15.20 3.73 -24.08
C LEU A 86 -15.37 2.95 -25.40
N PRO A 87 -16.40 2.10 -25.58
CA PRO A 87 -16.58 1.40 -26.83
C PRO A 87 -16.83 2.34 -28.02
N ALA A 88 -17.55 3.45 -27.83
CA ALA A 88 -17.73 4.47 -28.87
C ALA A 88 -16.40 5.17 -29.24
N LEU A 89 -15.58 5.52 -28.24
CA LEU A 89 -14.25 6.07 -28.44
C LEU A 89 -13.34 5.13 -29.25
N LEU A 90 -13.36 3.84 -28.92
CA LEU A 90 -12.57 2.84 -29.64
C LEU A 90 -13.07 2.61 -31.06
N PHE A 91 -14.39 2.50 -31.24
CA PHE A 91 -14.99 2.39 -32.57
C PHE A 91 -14.56 3.55 -33.46
N LYS A 92 -14.71 4.81 -32.99
CA LYS A 92 -14.30 6.01 -33.72
C LYS A 92 -12.84 5.94 -34.14
N ASN A 93 -11.95 5.69 -33.19
CA ASN A 93 -10.51 5.69 -33.45
C ASN A 93 -10.09 4.53 -34.36
N MET A 94 -10.71 3.34 -34.25
CA MET A 94 -10.43 2.22 -35.17
C MET A 94 -10.89 2.50 -36.60
N VAL A 95 -12.03 3.18 -36.78
CA VAL A 95 -12.49 3.57 -38.13
C VAL A 95 -11.54 4.59 -38.75
N MET A 96 -11.06 5.57 -37.98
CA MET A 96 -10.20 6.66 -38.47
C MET A 96 -8.71 6.29 -38.58
N LEU A 97 -8.29 5.14 -38.04
CA LEU A 97 -6.87 4.76 -37.96
C LEU A 97 -6.29 4.45 -39.34
N ASP A 98 -5.19 5.09 -39.74
CA ASP A 98 -4.51 4.78 -41.00
C ASP A 98 -3.46 3.67 -40.80
N PHE A 99 -3.84 2.44 -41.15
CA PHE A 99 -2.97 1.26 -41.03
C PHE A 99 -1.70 1.33 -41.92
N SER A 100 -1.67 2.21 -42.92
CA SER A 100 -0.54 2.35 -43.84
C SER A 100 0.69 2.96 -43.16
N ASN A 101 0.48 3.80 -42.14
CA ASN A 101 1.51 4.56 -41.43
C ASN A 101 1.93 3.93 -40.08
N VAL A 102 1.53 2.68 -39.83
CA VAL A 102 1.84 1.97 -38.57
C VAL A 102 3.25 1.39 -38.62
N ILE A 103 4.10 1.77 -37.66
CA ILE A 103 5.39 1.14 -37.42
C ILE A 103 5.16 -0.21 -36.72
N TRP A 104 5.06 -1.27 -37.51
CA TRP A 104 4.83 -2.63 -37.02
C TRP A 104 5.90 -3.15 -36.04
N PRO A 105 7.21 -2.87 -36.22
CA PRO A 105 8.21 -3.25 -35.22
C PRO A 105 7.89 -2.74 -33.83
N PHE A 106 7.49 -1.46 -33.71
CA PHE A 106 7.05 -0.86 -32.45
C PHE A 106 5.91 -1.64 -31.79
N LEU A 107 4.85 -1.93 -32.57
CA LEU A 107 3.68 -2.66 -32.09
C LEU A 107 4.10 -4.04 -31.53
N TRP A 108 4.91 -4.78 -32.29
CA TRP A 108 5.38 -6.09 -31.86
C TRP A 108 6.27 -6.01 -30.62
N SER A 109 7.16 -5.02 -30.51
CA SER A 109 7.98 -4.79 -29.32
C SER A 109 7.14 -4.62 -28.07
N ILE A 110 6.12 -3.75 -28.11
CA ILE A 110 5.25 -3.53 -26.95
C ILE A 110 4.42 -4.78 -26.62
N LEU A 111 3.91 -5.49 -27.64
CA LEU A 111 3.15 -6.72 -27.42
C LEU A 111 4.02 -7.83 -26.79
N ILE A 112 5.23 -8.04 -27.30
CA ILE A 112 6.19 -9.02 -26.75
C ILE A 112 6.59 -8.63 -25.33
N ALA A 113 6.81 -7.34 -25.05
CA ALA A 113 7.09 -6.84 -23.71
C ALA A 113 5.95 -7.18 -22.75
N LYS A 114 4.69 -6.90 -23.12
CA LYS A 114 3.52 -7.25 -22.31
C LYS A 114 3.36 -8.75 -22.11
N VAL A 115 3.54 -9.57 -23.15
CA VAL A 115 3.50 -11.04 -23.04
C VAL A 115 4.56 -11.54 -22.07
N SER A 116 5.78 -10.98 -22.14
CA SER A 116 6.90 -11.34 -21.27
C SER A 116 6.59 -11.03 -19.80
N VAL A 117 6.14 -9.80 -19.50
CA VAL A 117 5.74 -9.41 -18.14
C VAL A 117 4.56 -10.24 -17.64
N PHE A 118 3.57 -10.48 -18.50
CA PHE A 118 2.42 -11.34 -18.17
C PHE A 118 2.89 -12.72 -17.73
N PHE A 119 3.78 -13.34 -18.51
CA PHE A 119 4.29 -14.68 -18.23
C PHE A 119 5.13 -14.72 -16.96
N ILE A 120 6.03 -13.75 -16.76
CA ILE A 120 6.87 -13.65 -15.55
C ILE A 120 5.99 -13.56 -14.30
N VAL A 121 5.01 -12.65 -14.29
CA VAL A 121 4.11 -12.47 -13.14
C VAL A 121 3.23 -13.70 -12.95
N CYS A 122 2.75 -14.33 -14.02
CA CYS A 122 1.94 -15.54 -13.97
C CYS A 122 2.71 -16.70 -13.31
N VAL A 123 3.91 -17.00 -13.81
CA VAL A 123 4.76 -18.08 -13.30
C VAL A 123 5.16 -17.81 -11.86
N LEU A 124 5.61 -16.59 -11.53
CA LEU A 124 5.96 -16.23 -10.17
C LEU A 124 4.77 -16.39 -9.21
N THR A 125 3.58 -15.96 -9.64
CA THR A 125 2.36 -16.10 -8.84
C THR A 125 1.97 -17.56 -8.64
N LEU A 126 2.12 -18.41 -9.67
CA LEU A 126 1.86 -19.85 -9.56
C LEU A 126 2.84 -20.57 -8.61
N ILE A 127 4.09 -20.11 -8.53
CA ILE A 127 5.12 -20.67 -7.64
C ILE A 127 4.91 -20.20 -6.19
N VAL A 128 4.55 -18.94 -5.99
CA VAL A 128 4.49 -18.31 -4.66
C VAL A 128 3.13 -18.49 -3.97
N SER A 129 2.03 -18.56 -4.72
CA SER A 129 0.68 -18.59 -4.16
C SER A 129 0.28 -19.96 -3.62
N SER A 130 -0.61 -19.97 -2.62
CA SER A 130 -1.16 -21.21 -2.06
C SER A 130 -1.90 -22.04 -3.13
N PRO A 131 -1.84 -23.39 -3.05
CA PRO A 131 -2.45 -24.28 -4.04
C PRO A 131 -3.96 -24.09 -4.25
N GLU A 132 -4.63 -23.53 -3.25
CA GLU A 132 -6.08 -23.33 -3.25
C GLU A 132 -6.54 -22.17 -4.13
N SER A 133 -5.74 -21.12 -4.33
CA SER A 133 -6.17 -19.92 -5.08
C SER A 133 -5.19 -19.49 -6.19
N ARG A 134 -4.15 -20.29 -6.44
CA ARG A 134 -3.02 -19.94 -7.32
C ARG A 134 -3.44 -19.57 -8.75
N TYR A 135 -4.46 -20.20 -9.32
CA TYR A 135 -4.82 -19.97 -10.73
C TYR A 135 -5.56 -18.64 -10.91
N SER A 136 -6.52 -18.34 -10.04
CA SER A 136 -7.22 -17.05 -10.08
C SER A 136 -6.27 -15.90 -9.78
N LYS A 137 -5.39 -16.07 -8.78
CA LYS A 137 -4.29 -15.12 -8.49
C LYS A 137 -3.40 -14.90 -9.70
N ALA A 138 -2.90 -15.96 -10.32
CA ALA A 138 -2.00 -15.86 -11.47
C ALA A 138 -2.67 -15.16 -12.66
N GLY A 139 -3.95 -15.45 -12.93
CA GLY A 139 -4.70 -14.75 -13.97
C GLY A 139 -4.87 -13.26 -13.68
N LEU A 140 -5.41 -12.91 -12.51
CA LEU A 140 -5.70 -11.51 -12.16
C LEU A 140 -4.45 -10.66 -11.97
N PHE A 141 -3.39 -11.19 -11.35
CA PHE A 141 -2.15 -10.45 -11.10
C PHE A 141 -1.36 -10.20 -12.39
N SER A 142 -1.40 -11.14 -13.34
CA SER A 142 -0.77 -10.94 -14.65
C SER A 142 -1.50 -9.89 -15.49
N ILE A 143 -2.84 -9.90 -15.44
CA ILE A 143 -3.66 -8.81 -16.02
C ILE A 143 -3.34 -7.48 -15.32
N PHE A 144 -3.24 -7.46 -13.99
CA PHE A 144 -2.90 -6.25 -13.23
C PHE A 144 -1.57 -5.62 -13.68
N ALA A 145 -0.54 -6.44 -13.92
CA ALA A 145 0.79 -5.97 -14.30
C ALA A 145 0.87 -5.46 -15.75
N THR A 146 -0.04 -5.85 -16.64
CA THR A 146 0.05 -5.59 -18.09
C THR A 146 -1.05 -4.70 -18.65
N GLN A 147 -2.22 -4.67 -17.99
CA GLN A 147 -3.34 -3.82 -18.38
C GLN A 147 -3.15 -2.41 -17.84
N SER A 148 -2.78 -1.48 -18.72
CA SER A 148 -2.57 -0.07 -18.41
C SER A 148 -3.86 0.75 -18.54
N ASN A 149 -3.94 1.87 -17.82
CA ASN A 149 -4.97 2.90 -18.01
C ASN A 149 -4.64 3.76 -19.24
N ASP A 150 -4.64 3.11 -20.40
CA ASP A 150 -4.17 3.65 -21.68
C ASP A 150 -4.98 4.88 -22.12
N PHE A 151 -6.30 4.84 -21.96
CA PHE A 151 -7.18 5.86 -22.53
C PHE A 151 -7.46 7.03 -21.59
N ALA A 152 -7.76 6.77 -20.31
CA ALA A 152 -8.17 7.86 -19.41
C ALA A 152 -6.96 8.67 -18.90
N LEU A 153 -5.82 8.00 -18.65
CA LEU A 153 -4.59 8.66 -18.22
C LEU A 153 -3.53 8.71 -19.34
N GLY A 154 -3.31 7.60 -20.05
CA GLY A 154 -2.23 7.54 -21.05
C GLY A 154 -2.41 8.53 -22.21
N TYR A 155 -3.60 8.62 -22.80
CA TYR A 155 -3.85 9.46 -23.97
C TYR A 155 -3.58 10.96 -23.73
N PRO A 156 -4.16 11.64 -22.72
CA PRO A 156 -3.89 13.06 -22.46
C PRO A 156 -2.39 13.38 -22.26
N ILE A 157 -1.65 12.41 -21.71
CA ILE A 157 -0.22 12.58 -21.40
C ILE A 157 0.63 12.47 -22.68
N VAL A 158 0.31 11.49 -23.53
CA VAL A 158 0.97 11.33 -24.83
C VAL A 158 0.61 12.47 -25.75
N GLU A 159 -0.64 12.92 -25.72
CA GLU A 159 -1.07 14.13 -26.43
C GLU A 159 -0.24 15.35 -25.99
N ALA A 160 -0.14 15.61 -24.69
CA ALA A 160 0.64 16.74 -24.18
C ALA A 160 2.12 16.73 -24.58
N LEU A 161 2.73 15.53 -24.68
CA LEU A 161 4.16 15.37 -24.96
C LEU A 161 4.49 15.28 -26.46
N TYR A 162 3.68 14.57 -27.23
CA TYR A 162 4.01 14.15 -28.59
C TYR A 162 3.12 14.78 -29.66
N GLN A 163 1.98 15.39 -29.34
CA GLN A 163 1.08 15.95 -30.37
C GLN A 163 1.76 16.99 -31.27
N SER A 164 2.68 17.79 -30.73
CA SER A 164 3.42 18.80 -31.51
C SER A 164 4.56 18.24 -32.34
N THR A 165 5.10 17.07 -31.96
CA THR A 165 6.38 16.57 -32.48
C THR A 165 6.21 15.28 -33.29
N TYR A 166 5.42 14.34 -32.78
CA TYR A 166 5.11 13.02 -33.38
C TYR A 166 3.62 12.69 -33.16
N PRO A 167 2.68 13.37 -33.83
CA PRO A 167 1.24 13.15 -33.65
C PRO A 167 0.80 11.71 -33.97
N GLU A 168 1.53 11.02 -34.85
CA GLU A 168 1.32 9.61 -35.15
C GLU A 168 1.47 8.69 -33.94
N TYR A 169 2.13 9.12 -32.85
CA TYR A 169 2.30 8.24 -31.68
C TYR A 169 0.98 8.00 -30.92
N LEU A 170 0.05 8.95 -30.98
CA LEU A 170 -1.25 8.85 -30.32
C LEU A 170 -2.07 7.66 -30.86
N GLN A 171 -1.93 7.35 -32.16
CA GLN A 171 -2.67 6.26 -32.79
C GLN A 171 -2.25 4.88 -32.26
N TYR A 172 -1.01 4.72 -31.79
CA TYR A 172 -0.53 3.46 -31.24
C TYR A 172 -1.24 3.07 -29.94
N ILE A 173 -1.70 4.04 -29.13
CA ILE A 173 -2.46 3.72 -27.91
C ILE A 173 -3.74 2.97 -28.27
N TYR A 174 -4.43 3.43 -29.30
CA TYR A 174 -5.67 2.82 -29.77
C TYR A 174 -5.44 1.45 -30.43
N LEU A 175 -4.24 1.18 -30.93
CA LEU A 175 -3.90 -0.13 -31.51
C LEU A 175 -3.40 -1.12 -30.45
N VAL A 176 -2.41 -0.73 -29.65
CA VAL A 176 -1.74 -1.58 -28.65
C VAL A 176 -2.71 -2.04 -27.56
N ALA A 177 -3.54 -1.14 -27.04
CA ALA A 177 -4.35 -1.44 -25.86
C ALA A 177 -5.45 -2.50 -26.15
N PRO A 178 -6.25 -2.41 -27.24
CA PRO A 178 -7.20 -3.45 -27.60
C PRO A 178 -6.53 -4.78 -28.01
N VAL A 179 -5.47 -4.74 -28.81
CA VAL A 179 -4.78 -5.96 -29.26
C VAL A 179 -4.19 -6.71 -28.06
N SER A 180 -3.56 -5.99 -27.13
CA SER A 180 -3.08 -6.56 -25.87
C SER A 180 -4.21 -7.18 -25.05
N LEU A 181 -5.37 -6.52 -24.98
CA LEU A 181 -6.54 -7.03 -24.25
C LEU A 181 -7.09 -8.31 -24.89
N MET A 182 -7.10 -8.39 -26.22
CA MET A 182 -7.55 -9.57 -26.97
C MET A 182 -6.61 -10.77 -26.83
N ILE A 183 -5.31 -10.55 -26.62
CA ILE A 183 -4.32 -11.63 -26.51
C ILE A 183 -4.17 -12.09 -25.04
N LEU A 184 -3.99 -11.17 -24.11
CA LEU A 184 -3.59 -11.49 -22.73
C LEU A 184 -4.76 -11.81 -21.80
N ASN A 185 -5.86 -11.05 -21.88
CA ASN A 185 -6.98 -11.23 -20.96
C ASN A 185 -7.69 -12.59 -21.11
N PRO A 186 -7.84 -13.21 -22.29
CA PRO A 186 -8.35 -14.58 -22.39
C PRO A 186 -7.54 -15.57 -21.56
N ILE A 187 -6.21 -15.45 -21.57
CA ILE A 187 -5.33 -16.34 -20.80
C ILE A 187 -5.58 -16.16 -19.29
N GLY A 188 -5.68 -14.91 -18.84
CA GLY A 188 -5.98 -14.62 -17.42
C GLY A 188 -7.38 -15.09 -17.00
N PHE A 189 -8.39 -14.91 -17.85
CA PHE A 189 -9.75 -15.40 -17.60
C PHE A 189 -9.83 -16.92 -17.63
N ALA A 190 -9.08 -17.59 -18.52
CA ALA A 190 -8.99 -19.05 -18.52
C ALA A 190 -8.44 -19.57 -17.19
N LEU A 191 -7.40 -18.96 -16.64
CA LEU A 191 -6.86 -19.34 -15.32
C LEU A 191 -7.88 -19.10 -14.20
N CYS A 192 -8.65 -18.01 -14.25
CA CYS A 192 -9.70 -17.75 -13.27
C CYS A 192 -10.86 -18.75 -13.37
N GLU A 193 -11.26 -19.14 -14.58
CA GLU A 193 -12.33 -20.13 -14.79
C GLU A 193 -11.87 -21.53 -14.39
N ILE A 194 -10.61 -21.88 -14.63
CA ILE A 194 -9.99 -23.13 -14.13
C ILE A 194 -10.04 -23.18 -12.60
N GLN A 195 -9.76 -22.06 -11.92
CA GLN A 195 -9.87 -21.98 -10.47
C GLN A 195 -11.30 -22.23 -10.00
N LYS A 196 -12.26 -21.52 -10.58
CA LYS A 196 -13.68 -21.65 -10.25
C LYS A 196 -14.19 -23.08 -10.47
N TRP A 197 -13.72 -23.74 -11.52
CA TRP A 197 -14.03 -25.14 -11.79
C TRP A 197 -13.46 -26.08 -10.73
N LYS A 198 -12.22 -25.84 -10.28
CA LYS A 198 -11.59 -26.60 -9.19
C LYS A 198 -12.38 -26.47 -7.89
N ASP A 199 -12.84 -25.27 -7.56
CA ASP A 199 -13.58 -24.98 -6.32
C ASP A 199 -14.98 -25.62 -6.32
N GLN A 200 -15.60 -25.81 -7.49
CA GLN A 200 -16.94 -26.38 -7.63
C GLN A 200 -16.98 -27.93 -7.66
N GLY A 201 -15.82 -28.61 -7.59
CA GLY A 201 -15.73 -30.08 -7.48
C GLY A 201 -16.28 -30.89 -8.68
N ASN A 202 -16.86 -30.23 -9.69
CA ASN A 202 -17.64 -30.90 -10.73
C ASN A 202 -16.74 -31.38 -11.89
N HIS A 203 -16.21 -32.59 -11.79
CA HIS A 203 -15.19 -33.16 -12.69
C HIS A 203 -15.67 -33.47 -14.13
N GLN A 204 -16.93 -33.16 -14.47
CA GLN A 204 -17.60 -33.64 -15.67
C GLN A 204 -17.99 -32.52 -16.66
N GLN A 205 -17.08 -31.57 -16.90
CA GLN A 205 -17.20 -30.65 -18.04
C GLN A 205 -15.98 -30.77 -18.97
N SER A 206 -16.21 -30.76 -20.29
CA SER A 206 -15.12 -30.90 -21.25
C SER A 206 -14.20 -29.68 -21.25
N LYS A 207 -12.88 -29.90 -21.33
CA LYS A 207 -11.88 -28.82 -21.48
C LYS A 207 -12.19 -27.88 -22.66
N LEU A 208 -12.83 -28.41 -23.71
CA LEU A 208 -13.28 -27.66 -24.87
C LEU A 208 -14.42 -26.67 -24.55
N LYS A 209 -15.31 -27.03 -23.63
CA LYS A 209 -16.38 -26.13 -23.18
C LYS A 209 -15.81 -24.95 -22.41
N ILE A 210 -14.77 -25.16 -21.60
CA ILE A 210 -14.07 -24.09 -20.86
C ILE A 210 -13.41 -23.12 -21.86
N VAL A 211 -12.64 -23.62 -22.82
CA VAL A 211 -12.03 -22.77 -23.86
C VAL A 211 -13.08 -22.01 -24.67
N GLY A 212 -14.16 -22.69 -25.09
CA GLY A 212 -15.25 -22.05 -25.82
C GLY A 212 -15.97 -20.97 -25.00
N LEU A 213 -16.14 -21.17 -23.70
CA LEU A 213 -16.79 -20.21 -22.79
C LEU A 213 -15.90 -18.98 -22.56
N VAL A 214 -14.58 -19.18 -22.40
CA VAL A 214 -13.60 -18.09 -22.29
C VAL A 214 -13.57 -17.25 -23.58
N VAL A 215 -13.49 -17.89 -24.75
CA VAL A 215 -13.51 -17.17 -26.04
C VAL A 215 -14.82 -16.40 -26.22
N LEU A 216 -15.95 -17.01 -25.88
CA LEU A 216 -17.25 -16.33 -25.93
C LEU A 216 -17.32 -15.14 -24.97
N GLN A 217 -16.73 -15.25 -23.77
CA GLN A 217 -16.69 -14.18 -22.79
C GLN A 217 -15.81 -13.01 -23.24
N VAL A 218 -14.71 -13.29 -23.95
CA VAL A 218 -13.84 -12.27 -24.56
C VAL A 218 -14.57 -11.54 -25.68
N LEU A 219 -15.26 -12.26 -26.57
CA LEU A 219 -16.04 -11.66 -27.66
C LEU A 219 -17.26 -10.87 -27.15
N LYS A 220 -17.84 -11.27 -25.99
CA LYS A 220 -18.88 -10.49 -25.30
C LYS A 220 -18.36 -9.24 -24.60
N ASN A 221 -17.04 -9.04 -24.52
CA ASN A 221 -16.50 -7.82 -23.97
C ASN A 221 -16.82 -6.65 -24.93
N PRO A 222 -17.57 -5.62 -24.50
CA PRO A 222 -18.01 -4.53 -25.38
C PRO A 222 -16.83 -3.78 -26.02
N ILE A 223 -15.67 -3.76 -25.36
CA ILE A 223 -14.42 -3.18 -25.86
C ILE A 223 -13.92 -3.94 -27.09
N VAL A 224 -13.76 -5.27 -26.95
CA VAL A 224 -13.29 -6.15 -28.04
C VAL A 224 -14.26 -6.13 -29.21
N PHE A 225 -15.55 -6.24 -28.89
CA PHE A 225 -16.61 -6.21 -29.90
C PHE A 225 -16.57 -4.93 -30.74
N MET A 226 -16.53 -3.75 -30.10
CA MET A 226 -16.49 -2.48 -30.84
C MET A 226 -15.19 -2.25 -31.62
N VAL A 227 -14.07 -2.81 -31.16
CA VAL A 227 -12.79 -2.74 -31.91
C VAL A 227 -12.88 -3.57 -33.18
N ILE A 228 -13.40 -4.80 -33.11
CA ILE A 228 -13.61 -5.65 -34.29
C ILE A 228 -14.58 -4.96 -35.27
N VAL A 229 -15.70 -4.44 -34.77
CA VAL A 229 -16.68 -3.71 -35.58
C VAL A 229 -16.04 -2.45 -36.20
N GLY A 230 -15.19 -1.74 -35.47
CA GLY A 230 -14.47 -0.57 -35.95
C GLY A 230 -13.49 -0.88 -37.07
N ILE A 231 -12.72 -1.98 -36.95
CA ILE A 231 -11.80 -2.46 -38.00
C ILE A 231 -12.59 -2.88 -39.25
N ILE A 232 -13.70 -3.59 -39.09
CA ILE A 232 -14.56 -3.96 -40.23
C ILE A 232 -15.10 -2.69 -40.89
N ALA A 233 -15.63 -1.75 -40.10
CA ALA A 233 -16.16 -0.48 -40.60
C ALA A 233 -15.10 0.40 -41.26
N HIS A 234 -13.83 0.35 -40.83
CA HIS A 234 -12.71 1.05 -41.48
C HIS A 234 -12.64 0.71 -42.98
N TYR A 235 -12.69 -0.58 -43.32
CA TYR A 235 -12.64 -1.04 -44.71
C TYR A 235 -13.90 -0.68 -45.51
N PHE A 236 -15.08 -0.72 -44.89
CA PHE A 236 -16.34 -0.38 -45.58
C PHE A 236 -16.54 1.14 -45.75
N MET A 237 -16.07 1.95 -44.79
CA MET A 237 -16.37 3.40 -44.71
C MET A 237 -15.21 4.29 -45.17
N HIS A 238 -14.13 3.72 -45.73
CA HIS A 238 -12.98 4.46 -46.28
C HIS A 238 -12.39 5.48 -45.28
N GLN A 239 -12.07 5.00 -44.06
CA GLN A 239 -11.41 5.77 -43.00
C GLN A 239 -12.20 6.97 -42.41
N ARG A 240 -13.52 7.06 -42.64
CA ARG A 240 -14.35 8.13 -42.08
C ARG A 240 -15.63 7.59 -41.45
N VAL A 241 -16.02 8.15 -40.31
CA VAL A 241 -17.34 7.87 -39.72
C VAL A 241 -18.40 8.63 -40.55
N PRO A 242 -19.48 7.98 -41.02
CA PRO A 242 -20.53 8.64 -41.78
C PRO A 242 -21.13 9.83 -41.04
N ALA A 243 -21.42 10.92 -41.77
CA ALA A 243 -21.88 12.18 -41.18
C ALA A 243 -23.12 12.04 -40.28
N PHE A 244 -24.04 11.11 -40.61
CA PHE A 244 -25.25 10.88 -39.81
C PHE A 244 -24.98 10.22 -38.44
N MET A 245 -23.83 9.55 -38.26
CA MET A 245 -23.42 8.93 -36.98
C MET A 245 -22.32 9.71 -36.26
N ALA A 246 -21.60 10.59 -36.95
CA ALA A 246 -20.42 11.27 -36.42
C ALA A 246 -20.71 11.99 -35.09
N GLU A 247 -21.71 12.87 -35.06
CA GLU A 247 -22.09 13.62 -33.86
C GLU A 247 -22.56 12.72 -32.70
N PHE A 248 -23.24 11.62 -33.01
CA PHE A 248 -23.69 10.65 -32.01
C PHE A 248 -22.50 9.90 -31.37
N VAL A 249 -21.58 9.42 -32.21
CA VAL A 249 -20.37 8.72 -31.76
C VAL A 249 -19.46 9.69 -31.00
N ASP A 250 -19.33 10.94 -31.46
CA ASP A 250 -18.52 11.98 -30.83
C ASP A 250 -19.07 12.39 -29.46
N GLY A 251 -20.38 12.55 -29.33
CA GLY A 251 -21.02 12.82 -28.04
C GLY A 251 -20.71 11.74 -26.99
N LEU A 252 -20.74 10.46 -27.37
CA LEU A 252 -20.38 9.36 -26.49
C LEU A 252 -18.87 9.28 -26.22
N ALA A 253 -18.05 9.36 -27.27
CA ALA A 253 -16.60 9.23 -27.18
C ALA A 253 -15.97 10.35 -26.34
N ASN A 254 -16.36 11.60 -26.58
CA ASN A 254 -15.80 12.77 -25.88
C ASN A 254 -16.21 12.81 -24.39
N SER A 255 -17.30 12.15 -24.02
CA SER A 255 -17.69 12.01 -22.60
C SER A 255 -16.75 11.10 -21.80
N PHE A 256 -15.94 10.26 -22.45
CA PHE A 256 -15.14 9.23 -21.78
C PHE A 256 -14.06 9.81 -20.86
N GLY A 257 -13.23 10.75 -21.34
CA GLY A 257 -12.00 11.16 -20.64
C GLY A 257 -12.26 11.64 -19.20
N GLY A 258 -13.01 12.74 -19.07
CA GLY A 258 -13.37 13.29 -17.76
C GLY A 258 -14.22 12.34 -16.90
N ALA A 259 -15.20 11.65 -17.49
CA ALA A 259 -16.07 10.74 -16.74
C ALA A 259 -15.29 9.53 -16.19
N ALA A 260 -14.33 8.99 -16.95
CA ALA A 260 -13.50 7.87 -16.54
C ALA A 260 -12.53 8.26 -15.41
N LEU A 261 -11.89 9.43 -15.52
CA LEU A 261 -11.00 9.96 -14.47
C LEU A 261 -11.77 10.27 -13.18
N PHE A 262 -12.96 10.86 -13.30
CA PHE A 262 -13.82 11.14 -12.16
C PHE A 262 -14.34 9.85 -11.50
N TYR A 263 -14.77 8.88 -12.30
CA TYR A 263 -15.14 7.55 -11.83
C TYR A 263 -13.99 6.84 -11.12
N LEU A 264 -12.77 6.92 -11.67
CA LEU A 264 -11.57 6.39 -11.02
C LEU A 264 -11.40 6.99 -9.62
N GLY A 265 -11.51 8.31 -9.47
CA GLY A 265 -11.50 8.99 -8.17
C GLY A 265 -12.55 8.47 -7.19
N LEU A 266 -13.79 8.28 -7.64
CA LEU A 266 -14.88 7.72 -6.83
C LEU A 266 -14.53 6.31 -6.31
N THR A 267 -13.94 5.46 -7.15
CA THR A 267 -13.61 4.07 -6.78
C THR A 267 -12.45 3.93 -5.81
N MET A 268 -11.60 4.96 -5.68
CA MET A 268 -10.45 4.98 -4.75
C MET A 268 -10.86 5.13 -3.28
N VAL A 269 -12.06 5.64 -3.00
CA VAL A 269 -12.52 5.94 -1.64
C VAL A 269 -12.57 4.67 -0.80
N GLY A 270 -11.83 4.67 0.31
CA GLY A 270 -11.84 3.59 1.30
C GLY A 270 -11.09 2.31 0.94
N GLN A 271 -10.50 2.19 -0.26
CA GLN A 271 -9.80 0.97 -0.68
C GLN A 271 -8.53 0.72 0.15
N LEU A 272 -7.75 1.76 0.42
CA LEU A 272 -6.50 1.66 1.21
C LEU A 272 -6.73 1.22 2.66
N ARG A 273 -7.96 1.31 3.19
CA ARG A 273 -8.29 0.83 4.55
C ARG A 273 -8.39 -0.70 4.61
N LYS A 274 -8.57 -1.37 3.46
CA LYS A 274 -8.76 -2.82 3.37
C LYS A 274 -7.43 -3.59 3.26
N LEU A 275 -6.29 -2.91 3.35
CA LEU A 275 -4.96 -3.53 3.27
C LEU A 275 -4.63 -4.30 4.55
N THR A 276 -4.41 -5.61 4.41
CA THR A 276 -3.91 -6.49 5.46
C THR A 276 -2.40 -6.74 5.29
N ARG A 277 -1.72 -7.20 6.34
CA ARG A 277 -0.25 -7.39 6.35
C ARG A 277 0.25 -8.36 5.26
N SER A 278 -0.51 -9.41 4.94
CA SER A 278 -0.17 -10.37 3.89
C SER A 278 -0.33 -9.79 2.48
N THR A 279 -1.33 -8.93 2.27
CA THR A 279 -1.62 -8.31 0.95
C THR A 279 -0.58 -7.28 0.53
N VAL A 280 0.10 -6.64 1.48
CA VAL A 280 1.13 -5.62 1.22
C VAL A 280 2.31 -6.17 0.40
N VAL A 281 2.74 -7.40 0.70
CA VAL A 281 3.89 -8.02 0.00
C VAL A 281 3.58 -8.22 -1.47
N THR A 282 2.45 -8.85 -1.76
CA THR A 282 1.96 -9.08 -3.12
C THR A 282 1.80 -7.75 -3.86
N LEU A 283 1.21 -6.75 -3.20
CA LEU A 283 0.98 -5.45 -3.80
C LEU A 283 2.28 -4.75 -4.21
N ILE A 284 3.34 -4.83 -3.40
CA ILE A 284 4.62 -4.22 -3.78
C ILE A 284 5.28 -4.98 -4.93
N LEU A 285 5.22 -6.31 -4.96
CA LEU A 285 5.70 -7.08 -6.11
C LEU A 285 4.98 -6.70 -7.40
N LEU A 286 3.65 -6.53 -7.34
CA LEU A 286 2.84 -6.14 -8.51
C LEU A 286 3.12 -4.70 -8.96
N ILE A 287 3.31 -3.77 -8.01
CA ILE A 287 3.67 -2.39 -8.34
C ILE A 287 5.07 -2.32 -8.95
N THR A 288 6.03 -3.07 -8.43
CA THR A 288 7.38 -3.16 -9.02
C THR A 288 7.32 -3.76 -10.42
N ALA A 289 6.53 -4.83 -10.63
CA ALA A 289 6.32 -5.38 -11.96
C ALA A 289 5.70 -4.35 -12.91
N LYS A 290 4.74 -3.55 -12.43
CA LYS A 290 4.01 -2.58 -13.26
C LYS A 290 4.77 -1.30 -13.56
N LEU A 291 5.44 -0.71 -12.57
CA LEU A 291 6.05 0.63 -12.66
C LEU A 291 7.56 0.59 -12.88
N LEU A 292 8.21 -0.57 -12.73
CA LEU A 292 9.64 -0.73 -13.00
C LEU A 292 9.88 -1.76 -14.11
N LEU A 293 9.43 -3.01 -13.94
CA LEU A 293 9.73 -4.06 -14.91
C LEU A 293 9.11 -3.79 -16.29
N MET A 294 7.84 -3.38 -16.33
CA MET A 294 7.11 -3.13 -17.58
C MET A 294 7.71 -1.99 -18.45
N PRO A 295 8.01 -0.78 -17.92
CA PRO A 295 8.71 0.26 -18.67
C PRO A 295 10.05 -0.17 -19.28
N LEU A 296 10.87 -0.88 -18.49
CA LEU A 296 12.21 -1.32 -18.91
C LEU A 296 12.12 -2.32 -20.07
N ILE A 297 11.28 -3.36 -19.91
CA ILE A 297 11.09 -4.36 -20.97
C ILE A 297 10.47 -3.73 -22.23
N CYS A 298 9.54 -2.77 -22.11
CA CYS A 298 9.00 -2.08 -23.28
C CYS A 298 10.08 -1.37 -24.08
N LYS A 299 10.96 -0.64 -23.38
CA LYS A 299 12.09 0.08 -23.97
C LYS A 299 13.09 -0.88 -24.63
N ASP A 300 13.56 -1.87 -23.89
CA ASP A 300 14.56 -2.84 -24.34
C ASP A 300 14.06 -3.64 -25.55
N MET A 301 12.77 -4.00 -25.59
CA MET A 301 12.19 -4.70 -26.75
C MET A 301 12.10 -3.81 -27.99
N VAL A 302 11.91 -2.50 -27.85
CA VAL A 302 11.97 -1.57 -28.99
C VAL A 302 13.41 -1.47 -29.51
N ASP A 303 14.37 -1.26 -28.61
CA ASP A 303 15.80 -1.18 -28.98
C ASP A 303 16.31 -2.46 -29.65
N LEU A 304 15.79 -3.63 -29.26
CA LEU A 304 16.19 -4.92 -29.82
C LEU A 304 15.57 -5.20 -31.19
N LEU A 305 14.27 -4.91 -31.38
CA LEU A 305 13.52 -5.26 -32.58
C LEU A 305 13.59 -4.20 -33.68
N ASP A 306 13.84 -2.93 -33.34
CA ASP A 306 13.91 -1.83 -34.29
C ASP A 306 15.31 -1.65 -34.92
N ASN A 307 16.22 -2.64 -34.80
CA ASN A 307 17.59 -2.58 -35.37
C ASN A 307 17.67 -2.43 -36.92
N SER A 308 16.56 -2.28 -37.63
CA SER A 308 16.50 -2.15 -39.09
C SER A 308 16.51 -0.69 -39.57
N ASN A 309 17.66 -0.16 -40.00
CA ASN A 309 17.86 0.96 -40.94
C ASN A 309 17.03 2.28 -40.80
N THR A 310 16.27 2.49 -39.72
CA THR A 310 15.60 3.77 -39.45
C THR A 310 16.61 4.77 -38.88
N SER A 311 16.46 6.06 -39.19
CA SER A 311 17.35 7.14 -38.76
C SER A 311 17.56 7.09 -37.24
N ALA A 312 18.81 7.20 -36.75
CA ALA A 312 19.15 7.09 -35.32
C ALA A 312 18.33 8.01 -34.37
N LEU A 313 17.79 9.12 -34.90
CA LEU A 313 16.92 10.04 -34.16
C LEU A 313 15.51 9.48 -33.91
N ASN A 314 14.92 8.74 -34.86
CA ASN A 314 13.57 8.18 -34.72
C ASN A 314 13.57 6.99 -33.73
N HIS A 315 14.61 6.15 -33.78
CA HIS A 315 14.83 5.04 -32.82
C HIS A 315 14.78 5.50 -31.37
N SER A 316 15.51 6.58 -31.09
CA SER A 316 15.60 7.14 -29.74
C SER A 316 14.24 7.65 -29.22
N SER A 317 13.46 8.32 -30.07
CA SER A 317 12.13 8.86 -29.70
C SER A 317 11.11 7.76 -29.42
N LEU A 318 11.11 6.72 -30.24
CA LEU A 318 10.17 5.60 -30.15
C LEU A 318 10.43 4.71 -28.93
N SER A 319 11.69 4.45 -28.62
CA SER A 319 12.14 3.76 -27.40
C SER A 319 11.77 4.54 -26.13
N ASN A 320 11.95 5.86 -26.14
CA ASN A 320 11.51 6.75 -25.06
C ASN A 320 9.98 6.72 -24.87
N TYR A 321 9.23 6.68 -25.96
CA TYR A 321 7.77 6.53 -25.92
C TYR A 321 7.36 5.17 -25.33
N ALA A 322 8.04 4.09 -25.71
CA ALA A 322 7.81 2.75 -25.16
C ALA A 322 7.99 2.69 -23.64
N PHE A 323 9.05 3.34 -23.15
CA PHE A 323 9.31 3.47 -21.72
C PHE A 323 8.15 4.18 -21.02
N LEU A 324 7.75 5.36 -21.51
CA LEU A 324 6.67 6.15 -20.94
C LEU A 324 5.34 5.38 -20.93
N TYR A 325 5.03 4.70 -22.04
CA TYR A 325 3.84 3.86 -22.17
C TYR A 325 3.79 2.76 -21.11
N GLY A 326 4.94 2.15 -20.78
CA GLY A 326 5.04 1.15 -19.72
C GLY A 326 4.72 1.68 -18.32
N VAL A 327 5.00 2.97 -18.05
CA VAL A 327 4.80 3.63 -16.75
C VAL A 327 3.32 3.86 -16.43
N PHE A 328 2.44 3.88 -17.43
CA PHE A 328 1.01 4.09 -17.21
C PHE A 328 0.45 3.13 -16.15
N PRO A 329 -0.34 3.61 -15.18
CA PRO A 329 -0.79 2.79 -14.06
C PRO A 329 -1.81 1.74 -14.51
N THR A 330 -2.13 0.79 -13.63
CA THR A 330 -3.09 -0.26 -13.93
C THR A 330 -4.50 0.29 -14.18
N ALA A 331 -5.20 -0.25 -15.18
CA ALA A 331 -6.55 0.18 -15.52
C ALA A 331 -7.57 -0.11 -14.41
N PRO A 332 -8.60 0.74 -14.23
CA PRO A 332 -9.69 0.49 -13.28
C PRO A 332 -10.52 -0.76 -13.62
N SER A 333 -10.52 -1.17 -14.90
CA SER A 333 -11.24 -2.36 -15.38
C SER A 333 -10.76 -3.66 -14.72
N VAL A 334 -9.50 -3.73 -14.27
CA VAL A 334 -8.97 -4.91 -13.57
C VAL A 334 -9.70 -5.16 -12.26
N ALA A 335 -10.11 -4.11 -11.55
CA ALA A 335 -10.92 -4.24 -10.34
C ALA A 335 -12.33 -4.80 -10.63
N ILE A 336 -12.90 -4.50 -11.80
CA ILE A 336 -14.19 -5.08 -12.22
C ILE A 336 -14.05 -6.59 -12.42
N TYR A 337 -12.94 -7.05 -13.03
CA TYR A 337 -12.67 -8.48 -13.18
C TYR A 337 -12.46 -9.17 -11.83
N ALA A 338 -11.76 -8.52 -10.90
CA ALA A 338 -11.58 -9.04 -9.55
C ALA A 338 -12.91 -9.20 -8.79
N VAL A 339 -13.86 -8.26 -8.97
CA VAL A 339 -15.23 -8.39 -8.45
C VAL A 339 -15.97 -9.56 -9.12
N TYR A 340 -15.88 -9.67 -10.44
CA TYR A 340 -16.59 -10.71 -11.20
C TYR A 340 -16.15 -12.14 -10.81
N TYR A 341 -14.84 -12.35 -10.64
CA TYR A 341 -14.29 -13.64 -10.21
C TYR A 341 -14.23 -13.81 -8.68
N ASN A 342 -14.68 -12.80 -7.92
CA ASN A 342 -14.62 -12.76 -6.46
C ASN A 342 -13.23 -13.14 -5.89
N ALA A 343 -12.17 -12.60 -6.48
CA ALA A 343 -10.79 -12.99 -6.16
C ALA A 343 -9.88 -11.78 -5.98
N GLU A 344 -9.12 -11.77 -4.88
CA GLU A 344 -8.08 -10.78 -4.56
C GLU A 344 -8.49 -9.31 -4.71
N LEU A 345 -9.77 -9.02 -4.46
CA LEU A 345 -10.34 -7.68 -4.64
C LEU A 345 -9.55 -6.60 -3.86
N GLN A 346 -9.11 -6.93 -2.64
CA GLN A 346 -8.37 -6.01 -1.78
C GLN A 346 -7.01 -5.63 -2.37
N VAL A 347 -6.27 -6.61 -2.91
CA VAL A 347 -4.94 -6.40 -3.52
C VAL A 347 -5.09 -5.60 -4.82
N VAL A 348 -6.01 -6.01 -5.70
CA VAL A 348 -6.19 -5.38 -7.01
C VAL A 348 -6.67 -3.94 -6.88
N THR A 349 -7.68 -3.67 -6.05
CA THR A 349 -8.22 -2.31 -5.88
C THR A 349 -7.22 -1.38 -5.21
N SER A 350 -6.58 -1.83 -4.13
CA SER A 350 -5.56 -1.03 -3.44
C SER A 350 -4.31 -0.81 -4.30
N GLY A 351 -3.89 -1.84 -5.03
CA GLY A 351 -2.73 -1.79 -5.93
C GLY A 351 -2.95 -0.82 -7.07
N MET A 352 -4.16 -0.78 -7.64
CA MET A 352 -4.55 0.18 -8.69
C MET A 352 -4.49 1.62 -8.18
N VAL A 353 -4.97 1.89 -6.96
CA VAL A 353 -4.87 3.22 -6.34
C VAL A 353 -3.41 3.62 -6.17
N ILE A 354 -2.60 2.76 -5.55
CA ILE A 354 -1.20 3.07 -5.27
C ILE A 354 -0.39 3.20 -6.56
N SER A 355 -0.61 2.35 -7.56
CA SER A 355 0.06 2.45 -8.86
C SER A 355 -0.30 3.75 -9.58
N THR A 356 -1.55 4.19 -9.49
CA THR A 356 -1.99 5.48 -10.06
C THR A 356 -1.25 6.66 -9.42
N PHE A 357 -1.20 6.73 -8.09
CA PHE A 357 -0.49 7.81 -7.40
C PHE A 357 1.03 7.77 -7.61
N LEU A 358 1.63 6.58 -7.67
CA LEU A 358 3.07 6.43 -7.84
C LEU A 358 3.51 6.65 -9.30
N SER A 359 2.65 6.36 -10.27
CA SER A 359 2.93 6.60 -11.69
C SER A 359 3.10 8.08 -12.03
N ALA A 360 2.36 8.99 -11.38
CA ALA A 360 2.42 10.43 -11.67
C ALA A 360 3.83 11.05 -11.51
N PRO A 361 4.48 10.93 -10.33
CA PRO A 361 5.82 11.47 -10.14
C PRO A 361 6.85 10.74 -11.00
N ILE A 362 6.74 9.41 -11.17
CA ILE A 362 7.65 8.64 -12.02
C ILE A 362 7.56 9.15 -13.45
N MET A 363 6.36 9.30 -13.99
CA MET A 363 6.12 9.75 -15.36
C MET A 363 6.58 11.19 -15.60
N TYR A 364 6.35 12.10 -14.65
CA TYR A 364 6.86 13.47 -14.74
C TYR A 364 8.40 13.49 -14.76
N VAL A 365 9.02 12.76 -13.83
CA VAL A 365 10.48 12.63 -13.75
C VAL A 365 11.06 12.00 -15.01
N SER A 366 10.47 10.91 -15.49
CA SER A 366 10.91 10.19 -16.67
C SER A 366 10.78 11.06 -17.92
N ALA A 367 9.63 11.70 -18.13
CA ALA A 367 9.46 12.64 -19.24
C ALA A 367 10.46 13.81 -19.16
N TRP A 368 10.71 14.35 -17.96
CA TRP A 368 11.73 15.38 -17.76
C TRP A 368 13.12 14.87 -18.14
N LEU A 369 13.53 13.71 -17.63
CA LEU A 369 14.85 13.15 -17.86
C LEU A 369 15.09 12.73 -19.32
N LEU A 370 14.05 12.26 -20.01
CA LEU A 370 14.09 11.94 -21.43
C LEU A 370 14.37 13.17 -22.31
N THR A 371 14.04 14.38 -21.85
CA THR A 371 14.42 15.63 -22.55
C THR A 371 15.85 16.09 -22.27
N ILE A 372 16.44 15.70 -21.14
CA ILE A 372 17.80 16.09 -20.73
C ILE A 372 18.88 15.35 -21.54
N ARG A 373 18.50 14.36 -22.36
CA ARG A 373 19.42 13.59 -23.20
C ARG A 373 20.18 14.43 -24.26
N TRP A 374 19.94 15.74 -24.30
CA TRP A 374 20.68 16.74 -25.08
C TRP A 374 21.59 17.66 -24.24
N MET A 375 21.80 17.39 -22.95
CA MET A 375 22.72 18.15 -22.08
C MET A 375 23.99 17.36 -21.79
N ASP A 376 25.12 18.07 -21.79
CA ASP A 376 26.45 17.55 -21.46
C ASP A 376 26.44 16.69 -20.18
N PRO A 377 27.18 15.57 -20.12
CA PRO A 377 27.25 14.69 -18.94
C PRO A 377 27.52 15.43 -17.61
N GLN A 378 28.31 16.51 -17.67
CA GLN A 378 28.58 17.37 -16.51
C GLN A 378 27.35 18.14 -16.02
N ARG A 379 26.48 18.63 -16.92
CA ARG A 379 25.24 19.33 -16.55
C ARG A 379 24.23 18.37 -15.92
N LEU A 380 24.18 17.13 -16.39
CA LEU A 380 23.34 16.09 -15.79
C LEU A 380 23.81 15.74 -14.38
N MET A 381 25.12 15.58 -14.18
CA MET A 381 25.68 15.29 -12.87
C MET A 381 25.41 16.43 -11.87
N ASN A 382 25.58 17.68 -12.31
CA ASN A 382 25.22 18.85 -11.51
C ASN A 382 23.72 18.89 -11.19
N SER A 383 22.86 18.49 -12.13
CA SER A 383 21.42 18.44 -11.93
C SER A 383 21.01 17.34 -10.93
N LEU A 384 21.61 16.15 -11.04
CA LEU A 384 21.41 15.05 -10.09
C LEU A 384 21.84 15.45 -8.68
N GLN A 385 22.95 16.15 -8.54
CA GLN A 385 23.43 16.65 -7.26
C GLN A 385 22.49 17.71 -6.68
N ASN A 386 22.00 18.66 -7.49
CA ASN A 386 21.03 19.66 -7.05
C ASN A 386 19.71 19.02 -6.57
N ILE A 387 19.25 17.97 -7.27
CA ILE A 387 18.03 17.26 -6.91
C ILE A 387 18.23 16.44 -5.63
N SER A 388 19.36 15.75 -5.52
CA SER A 388 19.76 15.04 -4.30
C SER A 388 19.85 15.99 -3.10
N PHE A 389 20.40 17.19 -3.30
CA PHE A 389 20.45 18.25 -2.28
C PHE A 389 19.06 18.72 -1.86
N ASN A 390 18.20 19.09 -2.82
CA ASN A 390 16.83 19.56 -2.53
C ASN A 390 16.01 18.50 -1.80
N ILE A 391 16.06 17.25 -2.26
CA ILE A 391 15.34 16.14 -1.62
C ILE A 391 15.90 15.88 -0.21
N SER A 392 17.22 15.94 -0.03
CA SER A 392 17.86 15.76 1.28
C SER A 392 17.40 16.81 2.30
N ILE A 393 17.20 18.06 1.89
CA ILE A 393 16.67 19.12 2.78
C ILE A 393 15.27 18.74 3.27
N VAL A 394 14.37 18.40 2.34
CA VAL A 394 12.98 18.12 2.72
C VAL A 394 12.88 16.81 3.53
N SER A 395 13.64 15.78 3.16
CA SER A 395 13.77 14.54 3.93
C SER A 395 14.34 14.79 5.32
N CYS A 396 15.32 15.69 5.48
CA CYS A 396 15.90 16.04 6.77
C CYS A 396 14.84 16.64 7.71
N VAL A 397 14.02 17.59 7.22
CA VAL A 397 12.90 18.15 7.99
C VAL A 397 11.90 17.06 8.39
N ALA A 398 11.55 16.17 7.46
CA ALA A 398 10.65 15.06 7.73
C ALA A 398 11.23 14.08 8.78
N LEU A 399 12.53 13.82 8.75
CA LEU A 399 13.24 12.94 9.68
C LEU A 399 13.38 13.54 11.08
N VAL A 400 13.68 14.84 11.18
CA VAL A 400 13.69 15.53 12.48
C VAL A 400 12.33 15.39 13.16
N TRP A 401 11.24 15.54 12.39
CA TRP A 401 9.89 15.30 12.89
C TRP A 401 9.66 13.85 13.33
N THR A 402 9.99 12.85 12.50
CA THR A 402 9.76 11.43 12.85
C THR A 402 10.55 10.98 14.06
N ILE A 403 11.83 11.38 14.15
CA ILE A 403 12.70 11.08 15.29
C ILE A 403 12.10 11.71 16.56
N THR A 404 11.69 12.97 16.49
CA THR A 404 11.03 13.67 17.62
C THR A 404 9.78 12.93 18.08
N VAL A 405 8.90 12.53 17.15
CA VAL A 405 7.68 11.75 17.47
C VAL A 405 8.04 10.42 18.14
N MET A 406 9.07 9.72 17.68
CA MET A 406 9.49 8.44 18.27
C MET A 406 10.04 8.63 19.68
N PHE A 407 10.81 9.67 19.95
CA PHE A 407 11.27 10.00 21.32
C PHE A 407 10.11 10.38 22.24
N LEU A 408 9.18 11.23 21.77
CA LEU A 408 7.98 11.62 22.52
C LEU A 408 7.07 10.41 22.84
N SER A 409 7.04 9.40 21.98
CA SER A 409 6.25 8.19 22.19
C SER A 409 6.75 7.31 23.36
N LYS A 410 7.99 7.50 23.83
CA LYS A 410 8.70 6.65 24.81
C LYS A 410 8.79 5.16 24.42
N LYS A 411 8.41 4.77 23.21
CA LYS A 411 8.43 3.37 22.72
C LYS A 411 9.78 2.93 22.14
N PHE A 412 10.77 3.82 22.05
CA PHE A 412 12.08 3.54 21.43
C PHE A 412 12.89 2.40 22.07
N LYS A 413 12.63 2.06 23.34
CA LYS A 413 13.29 0.94 24.03
C LYS A 413 12.72 -0.44 23.68
N ARG A 414 11.53 -0.49 23.04
CA ARG A 414 10.90 -1.76 22.65
C ARG A 414 11.44 -2.22 21.30
N LEU A 415 11.63 -3.52 21.13
CA LEU A 415 11.84 -4.12 19.82
C LEU A 415 10.50 -4.17 19.07
N PRO A 416 10.45 -3.94 17.74
CA PRO A 416 11.53 -3.58 16.82
C PRO A 416 11.86 -2.08 16.75
N HIS A 417 11.17 -1.22 17.51
CA HIS A 417 11.30 0.24 17.43
C HIS A 417 12.73 0.75 17.67
N MET A 418 13.48 0.09 18.55
CA MET A 418 14.89 0.41 18.79
C MET A 418 15.74 0.37 17.51
N PHE A 419 15.51 -0.63 16.65
CA PHE A 419 16.21 -0.74 15.37
C PHE A 419 15.73 0.30 14.35
N THR A 420 14.43 0.62 14.33
CA THR A 420 13.94 1.70 13.45
C THR A 420 14.48 3.08 13.80
N VAL A 421 14.71 3.38 15.08
CA VAL A 421 15.31 4.65 15.47
C VAL A 421 16.75 4.75 14.97
N ASN A 422 17.50 3.64 14.98
CA ASN A 422 18.84 3.61 14.39
C ASN A 422 18.80 3.77 12.86
N LEU A 423 17.82 3.16 12.18
CA LEU A 423 17.58 3.40 10.75
C LEU A 423 17.28 4.88 10.47
N PHE A 424 16.41 5.52 11.25
CA PHE A 424 16.10 6.95 11.08
C PHE A 424 17.32 7.84 11.34
N LEU A 425 18.17 7.46 12.31
CA LEU A 425 19.44 8.14 12.56
C LEU A 425 20.39 7.99 11.37
N ALA A 426 20.51 6.80 10.78
CA ALA A 426 21.30 6.59 9.56
C ALA A 426 20.78 7.45 8.40
N GLN A 427 19.46 7.45 8.14
CA GLN A 427 18.84 8.28 7.11
C GLN A 427 19.07 9.78 7.33
N PHE A 428 19.01 10.23 8.59
CA PHE A 428 19.29 11.62 8.96
C PHE A 428 20.75 11.99 8.67
N LEU A 429 21.71 11.14 9.07
CA LEU A 429 23.12 11.35 8.78
C LEU A 429 23.43 11.34 7.28
N THR A 430 22.72 10.53 6.47
CA THR A 430 22.83 10.55 5.00
C THR A 430 22.35 11.88 4.41
N CYS A 431 21.21 12.41 4.88
CA CYS A 431 20.71 13.71 4.43
C CYS A 431 21.68 14.85 4.79
N VAL A 432 22.18 14.86 6.03
CA VAL A 432 23.17 15.84 6.49
C VAL A 432 24.48 15.71 5.70
N GLY A 433 24.94 14.48 5.47
CA GLY A 433 26.13 14.19 4.67
C GLY A 433 26.01 14.71 3.24
N MET A 434 24.86 14.56 2.59
CA MET A 434 24.62 15.05 1.23
C MET A 434 24.54 16.59 1.17
N ILE A 435 23.94 17.22 2.18
CA ILE A 435 23.92 18.68 2.31
C ILE A 435 25.34 19.22 2.45
N LEU A 436 26.14 18.62 3.34
CA LEU A 436 27.54 18.99 3.54
C LEU A 436 28.37 18.75 2.28
N TRP A 437 28.15 17.63 1.58
CA TRP A 437 28.85 17.30 0.32
C TRP A 437 28.67 18.40 -0.72
N ASN A 438 27.47 18.96 -0.87
CA ASN A 438 27.19 20.01 -1.85
C ASN A 438 27.98 21.32 -1.63
N PHE A 439 28.36 21.61 -0.38
CA PHE A 439 29.20 22.76 -0.04
C PHE A 439 30.69 22.40 -0.12
N VAL A 440 31.07 21.28 0.49
CA VAL A 440 32.47 20.85 0.61
C VAL A 440 33.08 20.43 -0.73
N VAL A 441 32.30 19.90 -1.67
CA VAL A 441 32.83 19.54 -3.00
C VAL A 441 33.23 20.76 -3.82
N LYS A 442 32.70 21.94 -3.49
CA LYS A 442 33.07 23.22 -4.13
C LYS A 442 34.32 23.84 -3.51
N GLU A 443 34.69 23.40 -2.32
CA GLU A 443 35.92 23.79 -1.66
C GLU A 443 37.03 22.77 -1.97
N ASP A 444 38.23 23.20 -2.34
CA ASP A 444 39.39 22.31 -2.58
C ASP A 444 40.00 21.74 -1.28
N ASN A 445 39.19 21.63 -0.23
CA ASN A 445 39.58 21.13 1.09
C ASN A 445 39.57 19.59 1.11
N PHE A 446 40.71 18.96 0.80
CA PHE A 446 40.85 17.49 0.78
C PHE A 446 40.38 16.80 2.07
N ILE A 447 40.77 17.32 3.23
CA ILE A 447 40.37 16.74 4.54
C ILE A 447 38.85 16.83 4.72
N GLY A 448 38.24 17.95 4.33
CA GLY A 448 36.80 18.14 4.38
C GLY A 448 36.07 17.15 3.46
N GLN A 449 36.58 16.94 2.25
CA GLN A 449 36.02 15.98 1.28
C GLN A 449 36.08 14.55 1.83
N VAL A 450 37.20 14.12 2.39
CA VAL A 450 37.35 12.77 2.98
C VAL A 450 36.44 12.57 4.19
N LEU A 451 36.36 13.55 5.09
CA LEU A 451 35.51 13.46 6.29
C LEU A 451 34.02 13.37 5.90
N THR A 452 33.60 14.23 4.97
CA THR A 452 32.20 14.29 4.50
C THR A 452 31.85 13.03 3.71
N PHE A 453 32.77 12.54 2.88
CA PHE A 453 32.62 11.25 2.18
C PHE A 453 32.47 10.10 3.17
N THR A 454 33.30 10.04 4.21
CA THR A 454 33.27 8.97 5.21
C THR A 454 31.92 8.94 5.94
N MET A 455 31.42 10.11 6.35
CA MET A 455 30.12 10.26 6.98
C MET A 455 28.98 9.84 6.03
N LEU A 456 28.99 10.33 4.79
CA LEU A 456 27.96 10.04 3.80
C LEU A 456 27.93 8.55 3.42
N CYS A 457 29.09 7.96 3.12
CA CYS A 457 29.23 6.57 2.71
C CYS A 457 28.86 5.59 3.86
N THR A 458 29.35 5.83 5.07
CA THR A 458 29.03 4.99 6.24
C THR A 458 27.54 5.04 6.57
N SER A 459 26.93 6.23 6.55
CA SER A 459 25.50 6.38 6.83
C SER A 459 24.63 5.75 5.73
N LEU A 460 24.98 5.95 4.46
CA LEU A 460 24.26 5.39 3.32
C LEU A 460 24.29 3.85 3.35
N TYR A 461 25.46 3.23 3.54
CA TYR A 461 25.55 1.77 3.70
C TYR A 461 24.80 1.27 4.93
N SER A 462 24.75 2.04 6.02
CA SER A 462 23.92 1.69 7.17
C SER A 462 22.43 1.68 6.82
N THR A 463 21.93 2.62 6.00
CA THR A 463 20.54 2.59 5.51
C THR A 463 20.24 1.33 4.69
N TYR A 464 21.24 0.70 4.08
CA TYR A 464 21.07 -0.56 3.34
C TYR A 464 21.03 -1.79 4.25
N VAL A 465 21.75 -1.76 5.36
CA VAL A 465 21.85 -2.88 6.30
C VAL A 465 20.63 -2.99 7.22
N TRP A 466 20.14 -1.86 7.72
CA TRP A 466 19.04 -1.82 8.69
C TRP A 466 17.74 -2.51 8.26
N PRO A 467 17.23 -2.38 7.00
CA PRO A 467 16.03 -3.07 6.55
C PRO A 467 16.12 -4.59 6.70
N GLY A 468 17.29 -5.16 6.37
CA GLY A 468 17.57 -6.59 6.52
C GLY A 468 17.58 -7.02 7.98
N LEU A 469 18.25 -6.25 8.85
CA LEU A 469 18.30 -6.53 10.30
C LEU A 469 16.93 -6.40 10.97
N ILE A 470 16.12 -5.41 10.60
CA ILE A 470 14.76 -5.24 11.12
C ILE A 470 13.90 -6.44 10.69
N ALA A 471 13.93 -6.84 9.41
CA ALA A 471 13.19 -8.00 8.92
C ALA A 471 13.60 -9.29 9.63
N LEU A 472 14.91 -9.52 9.81
CA LEU A 472 15.44 -10.66 10.56
C LEU A 472 14.98 -10.63 12.02
N SER A 473 15.02 -9.46 12.68
CA SER A 473 14.58 -9.34 14.07
C SER A 473 13.10 -9.68 14.25
N LEU A 474 12.25 -9.31 13.29
CA LEU A 474 10.82 -9.64 13.29
C LEU A 474 10.58 -11.14 13.12
N VAL A 475 11.35 -11.82 12.27
CA VAL A 475 11.31 -13.29 12.12
C VAL A 475 11.69 -13.96 13.44
N LEU A 476 12.81 -13.51 14.02
CA LEU A 476 13.34 -14.07 15.25
C LEU A 476 12.33 -13.92 16.40
N MET A 477 11.77 -12.71 16.60
CA MET A 477 10.72 -12.47 17.60
C MET A 477 9.47 -13.35 17.41
N LYS A 478 9.13 -13.72 16.17
CA LYS A 478 7.98 -14.60 15.90
C LYS A 478 8.32 -16.09 16.14
N ARG A 479 9.57 -16.50 15.95
CA ARG A 479 10.01 -17.91 16.03
C ARG A 479 10.46 -18.34 17.42
N PHE A 480 11.00 -17.43 18.22
CA PHE A 480 11.47 -17.73 19.57
C PHE A 480 10.91 -16.66 20.51
N GLU A 481 9.97 -17.02 21.38
CA GLU A 481 9.41 -16.11 22.38
C GLU A 481 10.49 -15.59 23.35
N ASP A 482 11.56 -16.40 23.57
CA ASP A 482 12.70 -16.10 24.43
C ASP A 482 14.02 -16.00 23.63
N LEU A 483 14.19 -14.95 22.83
CA LEU A 483 15.51 -14.68 22.23
C LEU A 483 16.50 -14.15 23.27
N LYS A 484 17.49 -14.99 23.62
CA LYS A 484 18.73 -14.60 24.35
C LYS A 484 19.70 -13.75 23.53
N VAL A 485 19.38 -13.37 22.28
CA VAL A 485 20.30 -12.57 21.47
C VAL A 485 20.26 -11.12 21.92
N SER A 486 21.40 -10.63 22.44
CA SER A 486 21.54 -9.24 22.87
C SER A 486 21.21 -8.29 21.71
N PRO A 487 20.25 -7.35 21.88
CA PRO A 487 19.95 -6.32 20.89
C PRO A 487 21.17 -5.48 20.48
N GLY A 488 22.20 -5.44 21.33
CA GLY A 488 23.47 -4.78 21.03
C GLY A 488 24.21 -5.38 19.84
N MET A 489 24.12 -6.70 19.61
CA MET A 489 24.79 -7.35 18.47
C MET A 489 24.25 -6.87 17.12
N PHE A 490 22.93 -6.65 17.03
CA PHE A 490 22.30 -6.08 15.84
C PHE A 490 22.72 -4.63 15.60
N ILE A 491 22.86 -3.83 16.67
CA ILE A 491 23.35 -2.44 16.57
C ILE A 491 24.80 -2.41 16.08
N ILE A 492 25.64 -3.27 16.64
CA ILE A 492 27.04 -3.41 16.20
C ILE A 492 27.10 -3.83 14.74
N ALA A 493 26.25 -4.77 14.29
CA ALA A 493 26.20 -5.16 12.89
C ALA A 493 25.72 -4.01 11.97
N GLY A 494 24.68 -3.28 12.38
CA GLY A 494 24.05 -2.21 11.59
C GLY A 494 24.94 -0.98 11.34
N TRP A 495 25.89 -0.71 12.24
CA TRP A 495 26.87 0.39 12.09
C TRP A 495 28.29 -0.10 11.77
N GLY A 496 28.69 -1.24 12.32
CA GLY A 496 30.03 -1.80 12.17
C GLY A 496 30.32 -2.33 10.77
N VAL A 497 29.37 -3.03 10.13
CA VAL A 497 29.55 -3.51 8.75
C VAL A 497 29.73 -2.33 7.78
N PRO A 498 28.86 -1.30 7.77
CA PRO A 498 29.07 -0.08 6.98
C PRO A 498 30.42 0.59 7.23
N ALA A 499 30.78 0.82 8.50
CA ALA A 499 32.03 1.49 8.86
C ALA A 499 33.26 0.71 8.39
N LEU A 500 33.24 -0.62 8.49
CA LEU A 500 34.31 -1.47 8.00
C LEU A 500 34.46 -1.38 6.48
N VAL A 501 33.35 -1.45 5.73
CA VAL A 501 33.38 -1.35 4.26
C VAL A 501 33.89 0.03 3.82
N THR A 502 33.44 1.11 4.47
CA THR A 502 33.94 2.46 4.18
C THR A 502 35.42 2.60 4.53
N ALA A 503 35.89 2.02 5.63
CA ALA A 503 37.33 2.02 5.99
C ALA A 503 38.18 1.29 4.94
N VAL A 504 37.72 0.15 4.43
CA VAL A 504 38.40 -0.57 3.34
C VAL A 504 38.46 0.29 2.07
N LEU A 505 37.37 1.00 1.73
CA LEU A 505 37.36 1.93 0.59
C LEU A 505 38.34 3.10 0.76
N LEU A 506 38.49 3.64 1.97
CA LEU A 506 39.45 4.72 2.25
C LEU A 506 40.90 4.25 2.12
N ILE A 507 41.20 2.99 2.47
CA ILE A 507 42.55 2.43 2.42
C ILE A 507 42.92 2.00 0.99
N SER A 508 41.98 1.38 0.27
CA SER A 508 42.24 0.78 -1.05
C SER A 508 41.85 1.67 -2.23
N GLY A 509 41.12 2.75 -2.00
CA GLY A 509 40.57 3.59 -3.06
C GLY A 509 41.53 4.66 -3.57
N GLU A 510 41.67 4.75 -4.89
CA GLU A 510 42.32 5.89 -5.56
C GLU A 510 41.25 6.95 -5.91
N LYS A 511 41.50 8.20 -5.52
CA LYS A 511 40.58 9.33 -5.79
C LYS A 511 40.54 9.60 -7.30
N MET A 512 39.34 9.59 -7.88
CA MET A 512 39.15 10.00 -9.27
C MET A 512 39.22 11.54 -9.41
N PRO A 513 40.09 12.09 -10.27
CA PRO A 513 40.13 13.54 -10.54
C PRO A 513 38.82 14.02 -11.18
N ASP A 514 38.40 15.25 -10.86
CA ASP A 514 37.24 15.97 -11.43
C ASP A 514 35.85 15.32 -11.25
N THR A 515 35.67 14.44 -10.25
CA THR A 515 34.37 13.85 -9.94
C THR A 515 33.61 14.63 -8.87
N ILE A 516 32.44 15.17 -9.24
CA ILE A 516 31.56 15.93 -8.34
C ILE A 516 30.56 15.00 -7.60
N ASP A 517 30.25 13.84 -8.17
CA ASP A 517 29.33 12.86 -7.57
C ASP A 517 30.01 12.05 -6.47
N SER A 518 29.44 12.13 -5.26
CA SER A 518 29.79 11.29 -4.11
C SER A 518 29.76 9.79 -4.39
N SER A 519 28.94 9.34 -5.35
CA SER A 519 28.76 7.93 -5.69
C SER A 519 29.95 7.33 -6.46
N PHE A 520 30.79 8.18 -7.05
CA PHE A 520 31.92 7.79 -7.91
C PHE A 520 33.29 8.27 -7.41
N PHE A 521 33.36 8.75 -6.17
CA PHE A 521 34.60 9.32 -5.62
C PHE A 521 35.81 8.37 -5.69
N TYR A 522 35.59 7.07 -5.46
CA TYR A 522 36.60 6.00 -5.62
C TYR A 522 36.34 5.09 -6.85
N GLY A 523 35.50 5.54 -7.78
CA GLY A 523 35.21 4.86 -9.05
C GLY A 523 34.72 3.41 -8.88
N LYS A 524 35.32 2.48 -9.65
CA LYS A 524 34.90 1.07 -9.74
C LYS A 524 34.95 0.33 -8.41
N ALA A 525 35.91 0.64 -7.53
CA ALA A 525 36.02 -0.02 -6.22
C ALA A 525 34.78 0.24 -5.35
N GLN A 526 34.28 1.48 -5.35
CA GLN A 526 33.07 1.87 -4.61
C GLN A 526 31.82 1.14 -5.12
N ILE A 527 31.68 0.99 -6.43
CA ILE A 527 30.56 0.29 -7.07
C ILE A 527 30.56 -1.20 -6.69
N ILE A 528 31.73 -1.85 -6.69
CA ILE A 528 31.88 -3.26 -6.30
C ILE A 528 31.47 -3.46 -4.84
N CYS A 529 31.99 -2.62 -3.93
CA CYS A 529 31.62 -2.67 -2.51
C CYS A 529 30.13 -2.43 -2.30
N THR A 530 29.54 -1.44 -2.98
CA THR A 530 28.10 -1.16 -2.91
C THR A 530 27.27 -2.35 -3.38
N THR A 531 27.65 -2.96 -4.51
CA THR A 531 27.00 -4.16 -5.06
C THR A 531 26.97 -5.30 -4.05
N PHE A 532 28.10 -5.55 -3.39
CA PHE A 532 28.23 -6.60 -2.39
C PHE A 532 27.35 -6.36 -1.16
N VAL A 533 27.40 -5.15 -0.58
CA VAL A 533 26.58 -4.76 0.58
C VAL A 533 25.10 -4.87 0.25
N VAL A 534 24.66 -4.33 -0.89
CA VAL A 534 23.26 -4.34 -1.29
C VAL A 534 22.77 -5.78 -1.55
N SER A 535 23.56 -6.61 -2.23
CA SER A 535 23.19 -8.00 -2.55
C SER A 535 22.94 -8.85 -1.29
N ILE A 536 23.84 -8.77 -0.31
CA ILE A 536 23.70 -9.50 0.97
C ILE A 536 22.43 -9.07 1.71
N ASN A 537 22.15 -7.76 1.74
CA ASN A 537 21.00 -7.25 2.47
C ASN A 537 19.66 -7.54 1.76
N ILE A 538 19.64 -7.61 0.43
CA ILE A 538 18.47 -8.08 -0.32
C ILE A 538 18.20 -9.56 -0.01
N LEU A 539 19.23 -10.41 0.01
CA LEU A 539 19.08 -11.83 0.38
C LEU A 539 18.58 -11.98 1.82
N LEU A 540 19.17 -11.24 2.76
CA LEU A 540 18.80 -11.28 4.17
C LEU A 540 17.38 -10.76 4.41
N GLY A 541 17.08 -9.56 3.91
CA GLY A 541 15.79 -8.90 4.07
C GLY A 541 14.68 -9.60 3.31
N GLY A 542 14.92 -9.94 2.04
CA GLY A 542 13.98 -10.69 1.19
C GLY A 542 13.67 -12.07 1.75
N GLY A 543 14.69 -12.85 2.12
CA GLY A 543 14.51 -14.16 2.74
C GLY A 543 13.72 -14.10 4.05
N SER A 544 14.03 -13.12 4.90
CA SER A 544 13.31 -12.90 6.17
C SER A 544 11.84 -12.51 5.96
N LEU A 545 11.56 -11.65 4.97
CA LEU A 545 10.19 -11.24 4.63
C LEU A 545 9.36 -12.39 4.05
N VAL A 546 9.96 -13.24 3.20
CA VAL A 546 9.30 -14.46 2.68
C VAL A 546 8.99 -15.44 3.81
N PHE A 547 9.87 -15.57 4.80
CA PHE A 547 9.61 -16.41 5.95
C PHE A 547 8.45 -15.88 6.82
N LEU A 548 8.40 -14.56 7.04
CA LEU A 548 7.28 -13.90 7.72
C LEU A 548 5.95 -14.10 6.99
N SER A 549 5.96 -14.07 5.65
CA SER A 549 4.73 -14.29 4.88
C SER A 549 4.27 -15.73 4.96
N ARG A 550 5.16 -16.73 4.83
CA ARG A 550 4.81 -18.18 4.88
C ARG A 550 4.35 -18.63 6.26
N GLY A 551 5.00 -18.16 7.33
CA GLY A 551 4.62 -18.50 8.70
C GLY A 551 3.30 -17.89 9.18
N SER A 552 2.65 -17.03 8.38
CA SER A 552 1.27 -16.59 8.64
C SER A 552 0.24 -17.62 8.16
N TRP A 553 0.53 -18.35 7.08
CA TRP A 553 -0.40 -19.32 6.48
C TRP A 553 -0.48 -20.62 7.30
N ALA A 554 0.66 -21.13 7.77
CA ALA A 554 0.70 -22.37 8.55
C ALA A 554 -0.04 -22.28 9.90
N GLN A 555 -0.19 -21.07 10.46
CA GLN A 555 -0.87 -20.85 11.73
C GLN A 555 -2.38 -20.71 11.55
N GLU A 556 -2.84 -20.13 10.44
CA GLU A 556 -4.27 -20.09 10.07
C GLU A 556 -4.78 -21.51 9.75
N ASP A 557 -3.99 -22.31 9.03
CA ASP A 557 -4.31 -23.72 8.72
C ASP A 557 -4.41 -24.58 9.99
N GLN A 558 -3.51 -24.38 10.98
CA GLN A 558 -3.56 -25.10 12.25
C GLN A 558 -4.78 -24.75 13.10
N ILE A 559 -5.19 -23.48 13.13
CA ILE A 559 -6.40 -23.05 13.86
C ILE A 559 -7.67 -23.63 13.20
N GLN A 560 -7.65 -23.79 11.87
CA GLN A 560 -8.75 -24.39 11.12
C GLN A 560 -8.80 -25.92 11.26
N GLU A 561 -7.64 -26.60 11.31
CA GLU A 561 -7.55 -28.04 11.60
C GLU A 561 -7.95 -28.36 13.06
N GLU A 562 -7.54 -27.55 14.04
CA GLU A 562 -7.91 -27.72 15.45
C GLU A 562 -9.42 -27.53 15.66
N ASN A 563 -10.03 -26.57 14.97
CA ASN A 563 -11.49 -26.38 14.94
C ASN A 563 -12.23 -27.51 14.20
N SER A 564 -11.61 -28.17 13.22
CA SER A 564 -12.20 -29.31 12.50
C SER A 564 -12.08 -30.63 13.26
N SER A 565 -11.06 -30.78 14.11
CA SER A 565 -10.84 -31.98 14.94
C SER A 565 -11.74 -32.02 16.18
N PHE A 566 -12.23 -30.86 16.65
CA PHE A 566 -13.26 -30.78 17.70
C PHE A 566 -14.70 -30.94 17.19
N GLY A 567 -14.91 -31.08 15.87
CA GLY A 567 -16.24 -31.22 15.25
C GLY A 567 -16.66 -32.65 14.90
N ILE A 568 -15.88 -33.68 15.27
CA ILE A 568 -16.17 -35.08 14.90
C ILE A 568 -16.13 -35.98 16.15
N VAL A 569 -17.03 -35.76 17.10
CA VAL A 569 -17.47 -36.82 18.02
C VAL A 569 -18.97 -36.57 18.28
N GLU A 570 -19.76 -37.63 18.09
CA GLU A 570 -21.23 -37.73 18.23
C GLU A 570 -22.08 -37.23 17.05
N ASP A 571 -22.30 -38.13 16.08
CA ASP A 571 -23.64 -38.71 15.90
C ASP A 571 -23.55 -40.01 15.08
N GLN A 572 -23.54 -41.14 15.79
CA GLN A 572 -23.89 -42.44 15.23
C GLN A 572 -25.36 -42.69 15.55
N VAL A 573 -26.27 -42.57 14.58
CA VAL A 573 -27.57 -43.25 14.66
C VAL A 573 -27.95 -43.87 13.31
N ILE A 574 -28.17 -45.16 13.44
CA ILE A 574 -28.73 -46.21 12.59
C ILE A 574 -29.96 -45.77 11.76
N GLU A 575 -30.01 -46.28 10.52
CA GLU A 575 -31.13 -46.23 9.58
C GLU A 575 -32.45 -46.78 10.16
N ALA A 576 -33.55 -46.06 9.98
CA ALA A 576 -34.90 -46.64 9.88
C ALA A 576 -35.83 -45.74 9.04
N GLU A 577 -36.44 -46.35 8.02
CA GLU A 577 -37.44 -45.81 7.08
C GLU A 577 -38.87 -45.72 7.70
N PRO A 578 -39.87 -45.09 7.02
CA PRO A 578 -40.89 -44.24 7.63
C PRO A 578 -42.32 -44.81 7.60
N GLU A 579 -43.22 -44.37 8.50
CA GLU A 579 -44.68 -44.50 8.31
C GLU A 579 -45.52 -43.31 8.87
N ILE A 580 -46.12 -42.57 7.92
CA ILE A 580 -47.55 -42.18 7.75
C ILE A 580 -48.35 -41.50 8.90
N GLN A 581 -48.54 -40.17 8.70
CA GLN A 581 -49.75 -39.31 8.67
C GLN A 581 -50.88 -39.32 9.74
N THR A 582 -51.38 -38.07 9.92
CA THR A 582 -52.70 -37.52 10.34
C THR A 582 -52.67 -36.80 11.71
N LEU A 583 -53.14 -35.56 11.93
CA LEU A 583 -54.22 -34.75 11.32
C LEU A 583 -54.10 -33.23 11.75
N VAL A 584 -54.23 -32.28 10.79
CA VAL A 584 -54.94 -30.94 10.77
C VAL A 584 -54.85 -29.97 11.99
N GLU A 585 -54.09 -28.84 11.95
CA GLU A 585 -54.38 -27.40 11.57
C GLU A 585 -55.03 -26.50 12.69
N PRO A 586 -54.93 -25.14 12.75
CA PRO A 586 -54.09 -24.14 12.05
C PRO A 586 -53.34 -23.11 12.97
N VAL A 587 -52.49 -22.22 12.41
CA VAL A 587 -52.30 -20.75 12.70
C VAL A 587 -50.93 -20.24 12.18
N ILE A 588 -50.95 -19.06 11.52
CA ILE A 588 -49.84 -18.35 10.81
C ILE A 588 -49.34 -17.14 11.67
N PRO A 589 -48.38 -16.28 11.23
CA PRO A 589 -46.93 -16.29 11.49
C PRO A 589 -46.42 -15.15 12.42
N SER A 590 -45.33 -15.37 13.16
CA SER A 590 -44.46 -14.29 13.71
C SER A 590 -43.17 -14.92 14.24
N ALA A 591 -41.99 -14.60 13.69
CA ALA A 591 -41.06 -13.60 14.23
C ALA A 591 -40.47 -13.94 15.61
N ASP A 592 -39.14 -13.79 15.71
CA ASP A 592 -38.29 -13.79 16.92
C ASP A 592 -37.81 -15.12 17.50
N LEU A 593 -36.82 -15.71 16.83
CA LEU A 593 -35.86 -16.63 17.45
C LEU A 593 -34.75 -15.82 18.14
N ASN A 594 -34.98 -15.38 19.38
CA ASN A 594 -33.93 -15.04 20.36
C ASN A 594 -34.53 -14.90 21.77
N ARG A 595 -34.80 -16.03 22.43
CA ARG A 595 -35.17 -16.05 23.86
C ARG A 595 -34.64 -17.30 24.55
N ALA A 596 -33.33 -17.32 24.82
CA ALA A 596 -32.71 -18.38 25.63
C ALA A 596 -31.64 -17.81 26.57
N CYS A 597 -32.04 -16.98 27.54
CA CYS A 597 -31.27 -16.78 28.78
C CYS A 597 -32.10 -16.10 29.88
N LEU A 598 -33.22 -16.72 30.29
CA LEU A 598 -33.94 -16.34 31.51
C LEU A 598 -34.47 -17.62 32.13
N ILE A 599 -34.02 -17.88 33.37
CA ILE A 599 -34.56 -18.74 34.44
C ILE A 599 -33.37 -19.45 35.14
N CYS A 600 -33.03 -18.95 36.34
CA CYS A 600 -32.50 -19.78 37.41
C CYS A 600 -33.54 -19.70 38.54
N ASP A 601 -34.29 -20.80 38.72
CA ASP A 601 -35.13 -21.01 39.88
C ASP A 601 -34.25 -21.28 41.11
N CYS A 602 -34.29 -20.40 42.11
CA CYS A 602 -33.83 -20.71 43.47
C CYS A 602 -35.06 -20.71 44.39
N ALA A 603 -35.21 -21.80 45.14
CA ALA A 603 -36.36 -22.13 45.99
C ALA A 603 -36.69 -21.06 47.06
N PRO A 604 -37.95 -20.97 47.52
CA PRO A 604 -38.40 -19.96 48.49
C PRO A 604 -37.85 -20.23 49.91
N PRO A 605 -37.70 -19.19 50.76
CA PRO A 605 -37.17 -19.32 52.11
C PRO A 605 -38.21 -19.97 53.06
N GLN A 606 -37.78 -20.91 53.90
CA GLN A 606 -38.59 -21.45 55.01
C GLN A 606 -38.57 -20.51 56.23
N PRO A 607 -39.66 -20.47 57.03
CA PRO A 607 -39.77 -19.59 58.19
C PRO A 607 -38.99 -20.14 59.41
N MET A 608 -38.44 -19.22 60.22
CA MET A 608 -37.76 -19.50 61.50
C MET A 608 -38.62 -20.31 62.48
N PRO A 609 -37.98 -21.12 63.33
CA PRO A 609 -38.47 -21.36 64.69
C PRO A 609 -37.46 -20.99 65.80
N ASP A 610 -38.05 -20.69 66.94
CA ASP A 610 -37.52 -20.02 68.13
C ASP A 610 -36.45 -20.75 68.97
N MET A 611 -35.80 -19.91 69.80
CA MET A 611 -34.97 -20.15 70.98
C MET A 611 -35.48 -21.26 71.93
N ILE A 612 -34.59 -22.16 72.43
CA ILE A 612 -34.44 -22.63 73.84
C ILE A 612 -33.23 -23.61 73.99
N ILE A 613 -32.57 -23.44 75.14
CA ILE A 613 -31.43 -24.08 75.84
C ILE A 613 -31.27 -25.63 75.75
N SER A 614 -30.05 -26.14 75.52
CA SER A 614 -29.27 -27.07 76.40
C SER A 614 -28.32 -28.08 75.69
N THR A 615 -27.03 -28.01 76.08
CA THR A 615 -26.01 -29.08 76.25
C THR A 615 -25.87 -30.26 75.26
N ASN A 616 -24.79 -30.28 74.46
CA ASN A 616 -23.62 -31.18 74.64
C ASN A 616 -22.54 -30.99 73.54
N PRO A 617 -21.24 -31.27 73.83
CA PRO A 617 -20.13 -31.02 72.92
C PRO A 617 -19.79 -32.23 72.05
N ASN A 618 -19.28 -31.95 70.85
CA ASN A 618 -18.53 -32.81 69.90
C ASN A 618 -19.20 -32.90 68.53
N ASN A 619 -18.67 -32.13 67.58
CA ASN A 619 -18.25 -32.56 66.23
C ASN A 619 -18.10 -31.34 65.30
N THR A 620 -16.86 -30.94 65.01
CA THR A 620 -16.45 -30.38 63.71
C THR A 620 -16.03 -31.56 62.81
N PRO A 621 -16.08 -31.50 61.46
CA PRO A 621 -16.03 -30.33 60.55
C PRO A 621 -17.19 -30.36 59.51
N THR A 622 -17.46 -29.39 58.63
CA THR A 622 -16.62 -28.86 57.53
C THR A 622 -17.47 -27.80 56.80
N THR A 623 -16.91 -26.63 56.52
CA THR A 623 -17.45 -25.61 55.62
C THR A 623 -17.51 -26.12 54.18
N LEU A 624 -18.71 -26.16 53.59
CA LEU A 624 -18.92 -26.36 52.15
C LEU A 624 -19.37 -25.03 51.54
N THR A 625 -18.39 -24.29 51.01
CA THR A 625 -18.59 -23.23 50.04
C THR A 625 -19.08 -23.87 48.74
N GLY A 626 -20.36 -23.68 48.40
CA GLY A 626 -20.90 -24.09 47.11
C GLY A 626 -20.37 -23.18 46.00
N GLU A 627 -19.44 -23.71 45.20
CA GLU A 627 -19.01 -23.16 43.92
C GLU A 627 -20.18 -23.18 42.93
N CYS A 628 -20.53 -22.03 42.36
CA CYS A 628 -21.39 -21.98 41.19
C CYS A 628 -20.50 -21.82 39.96
N GLU A 629 -20.04 -22.94 39.45
CA GLU A 629 -19.21 -23.07 38.26
C GLU A 629 -20.10 -23.23 37.01
N ARG A 630 -20.55 -22.13 36.37
CA ARG A 630 -21.03 -22.17 34.98
C ARG A 630 -20.65 -20.89 34.21
N ARG A 631 -19.93 -21.11 33.10
CA ARG A 631 -19.48 -20.10 32.12
C ARG A 631 -20.68 -19.47 31.41
N CYS A 632 -20.86 -18.16 31.59
CA CYS A 632 -21.66 -17.36 30.68
C CYS A 632 -20.80 -17.07 29.43
N GLY A 633 -21.12 -17.72 28.32
CA GLY A 633 -20.51 -17.45 27.01
C GLY A 633 -21.20 -16.27 26.35
N SER A 634 -20.80 -15.04 26.71
CA SER A 634 -21.11 -13.84 25.95
C SER A 634 -19.84 -13.39 25.23
N THR A 635 -19.88 -13.44 23.90
CA THR A 635 -18.76 -13.18 22.98
C THR A 635 -18.35 -11.71 22.87
N ASP A 636 -19.04 -10.77 23.51
CA ASP A 636 -18.89 -9.34 23.17
C ASP A 636 -18.17 -8.46 24.19
N CYS A 637 -17.46 -9.00 25.19
CA CYS A 637 -16.75 -8.15 26.17
C CYS A 637 -15.26 -8.47 26.41
N LEU A 638 -14.62 -9.31 25.58
CA LEU A 638 -13.17 -9.53 25.61
C LEU A 638 -12.48 -9.55 24.24
N LEU A 639 -13.21 -9.73 23.13
CA LEU A 639 -12.61 -9.65 21.80
C LEU A 639 -12.22 -8.21 21.45
N VAL A 640 -13.00 -7.19 21.83
CA VAL A 640 -12.73 -5.80 21.41
C VAL A 640 -11.43 -5.23 22.00
N GLN A 641 -11.07 -5.55 23.25
CA GLN A 641 -9.89 -4.97 23.90
C GLN A 641 -8.60 -5.75 23.60
N GLU A 642 -8.69 -7.07 23.43
CA GLU A 642 -7.58 -7.91 23.00
C GLU A 642 -7.38 -7.81 21.48
N GLU A 643 -8.45 -7.71 20.67
CA GLU A 643 -8.35 -7.24 19.29
C GLU A 643 -7.80 -5.82 19.22
N GLU A 644 -8.16 -4.86 20.08
CA GLU A 644 -7.54 -3.52 19.99
C GLU A 644 -6.05 -3.52 20.37
N LEU A 645 -5.63 -4.33 21.35
CA LEU A 645 -4.22 -4.44 21.74
C LEU A 645 -3.40 -5.24 20.72
N GLN A 646 -3.98 -6.31 20.18
CA GLN A 646 -3.38 -7.17 19.16
C GLN A 646 -3.42 -6.50 17.78
N GLN A 647 -4.50 -5.81 17.41
CA GLN A 647 -4.55 -4.94 16.23
C GLN A 647 -3.58 -3.75 16.36
N THR A 648 -3.35 -3.19 17.56
CA THR A 648 -2.34 -2.12 17.71
C THR A 648 -0.90 -2.67 17.63
N ALA A 649 -0.62 -3.85 18.18
CA ALA A 649 0.66 -4.54 18.02
C ALA A 649 0.89 -4.99 16.56
N ASP A 650 -0.10 -5.61 15.92
CA ASP A 650 -0.05 -6.06 14.52
C ASP A 650 0.02 -4.90 13.53
N ARG A 651 -0.68 -3.80 13.80
CA ARG A 651 -0.58 -2.59 12.98
C ARG A 651 0.79 -1.94 13.09
N GLN A 652 1.44 -2.03 14.26
CA GLN A 652 2.82 -1.58 14.42
C GLN A 652 3.78 -2.48 13.66
N VAL A 653 3.70 -3.81 13.81
CA VAL A 653 4.56 -4.73 13.06
C VAL A 653 4.33 -4.62 11.54
N ALA A 654 3.09 -4.44 11.09
CA ALA A 654 2.77 -4.22 9.68
C ALA A 654 3.46 -2.96 9.12
N ARG A 655 3.54 -1.86 9.89
CA ARG A 655 4.29 -0.66 9.46
C ARG A 655 5.79 -0.92 9.30
N HIS A 656 6.38 -1.74 10.17
CA HIS A 656 7.79 -2.10 10.08
C HIS A 656 8.05 -3.00 8.86
N VAL A 657 7.20 -4.01 8.64
CA VAL A 657 7.27 -4.86 7.45
C VAL A 657 7.13 -4.04 6.17
N LEU A 658 6.17 -3.10 6.13
CA LEU A 658 5.96 -2.21 5.00
C LEU A 658 7.18 -1.30 4.76
N LEU A 659 7.77 -0.72 5.81
CA LEU A 659 9.00 0.07 5.70
C LEU A 659 10.16 -0.77 5.14
N CYS A 660 10.41 -1.97 5.68
CA CYS A 660 11.45 -2.86 5.18
C CYS A 660 11.24 -3.21 3.71
N LEU A 661 10.00 -3.49 3.30
CA LEU A 661 9.71 -3.89 1.94
C LEU A 661 9.92 -2.74 0.94
N LEU A 662 9.45 -1.54 1.26
CA LEU A 662 9.70 -0.34 0.44
C LEU A 662 11.20 -0.05 0.30
N LEU A 663 11.97 -0.22 1.39
CA LEU A 663 13.42 -0.06 1.35
C LEU A 663 14.13 -1.17 0.57
N THR A 664 13.61 -2.41 0.59
CA THR A 664 14.12 -3.49 -0.27
C THR A 664 13.91 -3.20 -1.76
N VAL A 665 12.81 -2.53 -2.15
CA VAL A 665 12.63 -2.06 -3.54
C VAL A 665 13.68 -1.02 -3.92
N SER A 666 13.96 -0.07 -3.02
CA SER A 666 15.05 0.90 -3.22
C SER A 666 16.40 0.20 -3.37
N LEU A 667 16.67 -0.83 -2.56
CA LEU A 667 17.89 -1.63 -2.65
C LEU A 667 18.00 -2.37 -3.98
N LEU A 668 16.91 -2.94 -4.49
CA LEU A 668 16.90 -3.62 -5.77
C LEU A 668 17.21 -2.67 -6.93
N ALA A 669 16.69 -1.44 -6.89
CA ALA A 669 17.04 -0.41 -7.86
C ALA A 669 18.52 -0.02 -7.80
N ASN A 670 19.08 0.15 -6.59
CA ASN A 670 20.52 0.40 -6.41
C ASN A 670 21.37 -0.77 -6.93
N LEU A 671 20.97 -2.01 -6.68
CA LEU A 671 21.66 -3.19 -7.21
C LEU A 671 21.64 -3.19 -8.74
N SER A 672 20.48 -2.93 -9.33
CA SER A 672 20.32 -2.82 -10.78
C SER A 672 21.21 -1.74 -11.37
N SER A 673 21.34 -0.59 -10.70
CA SER A 673 22.19 0.52 -11.14
C SER A 673 23.68 0.14 -11.09
N CYS A 674 24.12 -0.47 -9.98
CA CYS A 674 25.51 -0.90 -9.85
C CYS A 674 25.88 -2.00 -10.84
N LEU A 675 25.00 -2.99 -11.06
CA LEU A 675 25.22 -4.05 -12.04
C LEU A 675 25.29 -3.50 -13.46
N TRP A 676 24.42 -2.54 -13.82
CA TRP A 676 24.45 -1.91 -15.13
C TRP A 676 25.82 -1.30 -15.42
N LEU A 677 26.36 -0.52 -14.49
CA LEU A 677 27.65 0.15 -14.66
C LEU A 677 28.84 -0.82 -14.66
N LEU A 678 28.70 -1.98 -14.01
CA LEU A 678 29.73 -3.01 -13.99
C LEU A 678 29.83 -3.76 -15.33
N PHE A 679 28.70 -3.96 -16.02
CA PHE A 679 28.63 -4.68 -17.28
C PHE A 679 28.63 -3.81 -18.53
N ASN A 680 28.23 -2.54 -18.43
CA ASN A 680 28.08 -1.64 -19.57
C ASN A 680 29.00 -0.41 -19.44
N PRO A 681 29.98 -0.23 -20.34
CA PRO A 681 30.88 0.92 -20.31
C PRO A 681 30.25 2.22 -20.83
N VAL A 682 29.13 2.14 -21.56
CA VAL A 682 28.42 3.30 -22.10
C VAL A 682 27.14 3.55 -21.29
N PRO A 683 26.95 4.75 -20.70
CA PRO A 683 25.72 5.09 -20.01
C PRO A 683 24.57 5.20 -21.03
N GLY A 684 23.68 4.21 -21.03
CA GLY A 684 22.42 4.27 -21.78
C GLY A 684 21.44 5.28 -21.16
N SER A 685 20.43 5.70 -21.92
CA SER A 685 19.39 6.62 -21.40
C SER A 685 18.61 6.03 -20.21
N LEU A 686 18.40 4.71 -20.22
CA LEU A 686 17.79 3.94 -19.14
C LEU A 686 18.64 3.92 -17.86
N TYR A 687 19.97 3.97 -18.00
CA TYR A 687 20.86 4.07 -16.85
C TYR A 687 20.71 5.41 -16.12
N LEU A 688 20.57 6.50 -16.88
CA LEU A 688 20.35 7.83 -16.29
C LEU A 688 19.01 7.87 -15.53
N GLU A 689 17.96 7.26 -16.08
CA GLU A 689 16.65 7.11 -15.43
C GLU A 689 16.73 6.34 -14.13
N LEU A 690 17.43 5.22 -14.16
CA LEU A 690 17.65 4.41 -13.00
C LEU A 690 18.50 5.14 -11.95
N GLN A 691 19.53 5.89 -12.35
CA GLN A 691 20.40 6.65 -11.45
C GLN A 691 19.65 7.81 -10.77
N PHE A 692 18.77 8.49 -11.51
CA PHE A 692 17.87 9.48 -10.94
C PHE A 692 16.93 8.85 -9.90
N PHE A 693 16.29 7.73 -10.26
CA PHE A 693 15.43 7.00 -9.33
C PHE A 693 16.19 6.59 -8.07
N CYS A 694 17.41 6.06 -8.20
CA CYS A 694 18.29 5.73 -7.09
C CYS A 694 18.59 6.95 -6.21
N ALA A 695 18.90 8.11 -6.80
CA ALA A 695 19.15 9.33 -6.05
C ALA A 695 17.90 9.75 -5.23
N VAL A 696 16.73 9.81 -5.87
CA VAL A 696 15.46 10.12 -5.19
C VAL A 696 15.15 9.08 -4.12
N ALA A 697 15.35 7.79 -4.40
CA ALA A 697 15.01 6.72 -3.49
C ALA A 697 15.94 6.68 -2.27
N ASN A 698 17.24 6.97 -2.43
CA ASN A 698 18.22 7.00 -1.35
C ASN A 698 18.08 8.24 -0.46
N TYR A 699 17.97 9.42 -1.06
CA TYR A 699 17.86 10.68 -0.31
C TYR A 699 16.42 10.98 0.12
N GLY A 700 15.42 10.35 -0.50
CA GLY A 700 14.00 10.48 -0.21
C GLY A 700 13.46 9.51 0.85
N GLN A 701 14.27 8.61 1.40
CA GLN A 701 13.80 7.62 2.39
C GLN A 701 13.15 8.25 3.62
N GLY A 702 13.55 9.49 3.97
CA GLY A 702 12.95 10.25 5.05
C GLY A 702 11.44 10.48 4.89
N PHE A 703 10.97 10.66 3.65
CA PHE A 703 9.53 10.78 3.36
C PHE A 703 8.78 9.46 3.60
N LEU A 704 9.38 8.32 3.25
CA LEU A 704 8.79 7.00 3.50
C LEU A 704 8.64 6.78 5.01
N SER A 705 9.71 7.07 5.77
CA SER A 705 9.72 7.03 7.23
C SER A 705 8.66 7.96 7.84
N PHE A 706 8.51 9.18 7.29
CA PHE A 706 7.49 10.14 7.71
C PHE A 706 6.06 9.72 7.40
N ALA A 707 5.80 9.21 6.21
CA ALA A 707 4.46 8.74 5.83
C ALA A 707 3.98 7.60 6.74
N LEU A 708 4.88 6.69 7.12
CA LEU A 708 4.54 5.51 7.93
C LEU A 708 4.49 5.78 9.44
N PHE A 709 5.44 6.56 9.97
CA PHE A 709 5.60 6.77 11.41
C PHE A 709 5.35 8.22 11.87
N GLY A 710 5.51 9.20 10.97
CA GLY A 710 5.34 10.63 11.25
C GLY A 710 3.89 11.13 11.21
N LEU A 711 2.92 10.33 10.74
CA LEU A 711 1.50 10.69 10.63
C LEU A 711 0.57 9.90 11.58
N ASP A 712 1.11 9.27 12.61
CA ASP A 712 0.34 8.35 13.45
C ASP A 712 -0.83 9.04 14.18
N LYS A 713 -2.06 8.61 13.88
CA LYS A 713 -3.31 9.18 14.40
C LYS A 713 -3.39 9.14 15.94
N HIS A 714 -2.87 8.08 16.56
CA HIS A 714 -2.97 7.88 18.00
C HIS A 714 -1.90 8.66 18.79
N LEU A 715 -0.73 8.89 18.18
CA LEU A 715 0.38 9.61 18.80
C LEU A 715 0.37 11.12 18.51
N ILE A 716 -0.20 11.55 17.38
CA ILE A 716 -0.10 12.93 16.89
C ILE A 716 -1.47 13.56 16.73
N ILE A 717 -2.34 12.97 15.91
CA ILE A 717 -3.64 13.60 15.58
C ILE A 717 -4.50 13.74 16.83
N LEU A 718 -4.52 12.75 17.73
CA LEU A 718 -5.32 12.83 18.94
C LEU A 718 -4.83 13.90 19.95
N PRO A 719 -3.54 13.95 20.34
CA PRO A 719 -3.05 15.03 21.21
C PRO A 719 -3.00 16.38 20.53
N PHE A 720 -2.67 16.49 19.23
CA PHE A 720 -2.69 17.74 18.49
C PHE A 720 -4.13 18.24 18.26
N LYS A 721 -5.09 17.37 17.96
CA LYS A 721 -6.53 17.71 17.94
C LYS A 721 -7.02 18.10 19.32
N LYS A 722 -6.56 17.45 20.41
CA LYS A 722 -6.88 17.85 21.79
C LYS A 722 -6.24 19.21 22.15
N ARG A 723 -5.04 19.51 21.63
CA ARG A 723 -4.32 20.77 21.87
C ARG A 723 -4.88 21.91 21.02
N LEU A 724 -5.23 21.66 19.76
CA LEU A 724 -5.92 22.57 18.85
C LEU A 724 -7.35 22.81 19.32
N ARG A 725 -8.05 21.78 19.81
CA ARG A 725 -9.36 21.96 20.46
C ARG A 725 -9.23 22.77 21.74
N ARG A 726 -8.17 22.58 22.54
CA ARG A 726 -7.85 23.45 23.68
C ARG A 726 -7.44 24.88 23.29
N LEU A 727 -6.84 25.09 22.13
CA LEU A 727 -6.50 26.43 21.64
C LEU A 727 -7.72 27.15 21.04
N CYS A 728 -8.53 26.44 20.25
CA CYS A 728 -9.75 26.98 19.65
C CYS A 728 -10.91 27.13 20.66
N TYR A 729 -10.98 26.28 21.69
CA TYR A 729 -12.00 26.30 22.75
C TYR A 729 -11.44 26.71 24.12
N GLY A 730 -10.24 27.31 24.15
CA GLY A 730 -9.50 27.66 25.38
C GLY A 730 -10.12 28.76 26.25
N LYS A 731 -11.38 29.12 26.03
CA LYS A 731 -12.16 30.03 26.88
C LYS A 731 -13.60 29.59 27.14
N LYS A 732 -14.03 28.42 26.67
CA LYS A 732 -15.37 27.87 26.96
C LYS A 732 -15.27 26.39 27.32
N GLN A 733 -14.81 26.13 28.53
CA GLN A 733 -15.00 24.84 29.16
C GLN A 733 -15.06 25.03 30.68
N GLU A 734 -16.10 25.74 31.13
CA GLU A 734 -16.86 25.22 32.28
C GLU A 734 -17.65 24.02 31.77
N GLU A 735 -17.74 22.99 32.60
CA GLU A 735 -18.42 21.72 32.36
C GLU A 735 -19.78 21.93 31.67
N LEU A 736 -19.83 21.69 30.35
CA LEU A 736 -21.08 21.69 29.61
C LEU A 736 -21.74 20.33 29.84
N LEU A 737 -22.45 20.21 30.96
CA LEU A 737 -23.58 19.30 31.07
C LEU A 737 -24.55 19.64 29.92
N PRO A 738 -25.12 18.68 29.17
CA PRO A 738 -26.02 18.98 28.06
C PRO A 738 -27.10 19.95 28.51
N SER A 739 -27.25 21.06 27.77
CA SER A 739 -28.05 22.24 28.08
C SER A 739 -29.57 21.99 28.12
N ASP A 740 -30.02 20.74 27.99
CA ASP A 740 -31.42 20.34 27.93
C ASP A 740 -31.89 19.56 29.17
N LEU A 741 -31.04 19.39 30.19
CA LEU A 741 -31.42 18.67 31.41
C LEU A 741 -32.15 19.58 32.41
N PRO A 742 -33.29 19.13 33.00
CA PRO A 742 -33.98 19.81 34.09
C PRO A 742 -33.05 20.23 35.24
N GLU A 743 -33.33 21.41 35.81
CA GLU A 743 -32.46 22.08 36.79
C GLU A 743 -32.30 21.27 38.10
N ASP A 744 -33.32 20.47 38.46
CA ASP A 744 -33.30 19.53 39.58
C ASP A 744 -32.26 18.41 39.36
N ILE A 745 -32.21 17.80 38.17
CA ILE A 745 -31.26 16.73 37.85
C ILE A 745 -29.82 17.25 37.87
N ARG A 746 -29.60 18.46 37.33
CA ARG A 746 -28.29 19.12 37.34
C ARG A 746 -27.79 19.35 38.76
N MET A 747 -28.64 19.85 39.64
CA MET A 747 -28.31 20.09 41.04
C MET A 747 -27.96 18.78 41.77
N THR A 748 -28.77 17.73 41.58
CA THR A 748 -28.54 16.40 42.16
C THR A 748 -27.19 15.82 41.72
N CYS A 749 -26.88 15.86 40.42
CA CYS A 749 -25.60 15.36 39.90
C CYS A 749 -24.39 16.17 40.41
N THR A 750 -24.55 17.50 40.53
CA THR A 750 -23.46 18.37 41.02
C THR A 750 -23.17 18.14 42.49
N GLN A 751 -24.22 18.02 43.32
CA GLN A 751 -24.09 17.71 44.74
C GLN A 751 -23.48 16.32 44.96
N PHE A 752 -23.95 15.31 44.22
CA PHE A 752 -23.41 13.96 44.31
C PHE A 752 -21.94 13.91 43.90
N ASN A 753 -21.57 14.49 42.75
CA ASN A 753 -20.18 14.53 42.28
C ASN A 753 -19.24 15.24 43.26
N LYS A 754 -19.70 16.32 43.91
CA LYS A 754 -18.87 17.14 44.79
C LYS A 754 -18.68 16.57 46.19
N TYR A 755 -19.71 15.92 46.75
CA TYR A 755 -19.72 15.54 48.17
C TYR A 755 -19.80 14.04 48.42
N HIS A 756 -20.30 13.24 47.48
CA HIS A 756 -20.68 11.85 47.74
C HIS A 756 -20.04 10.83 46.80
N LYS A 757 -19.56 11.24 45.61
CA LYS A 757 -19.03 10.33 44.58
C LYS A 757 -17.82 9.53 45.06
N ASP A 758 -16.83 10.18 45.67
CA ASP A 758 -15.60 9.49 46.08
C ASP A 758 -15.88 8.48 47.20
N GLN A 759 -16.72 8.85 48.16
CA GLN A 759 -17.15 7.96 49.25
C GLN A 759 -17.96 6.78 48.70
N CYS A 760 -18.95 7.05 47.86
CA CYS A 760 -19.76 6.03 47.19
C CYS A 760 -18.87 5.08 46.38
N PHE A 761 -17.94 5.61 45.61
CA PHE A 761 -17.01 4.82 44.81
C PHE A 761 -16.21 3.84 45.69
N HIS A 762 -15.73 4.29 46.84
CA HIS A 762 -14.99 3.42 47.75
C HIS A 762 -15.86 2.35 48.44
N ASP A 763 -17.13 2.66 48.72
CA ASP A 763 -18.01 1.81 49.50
C ASP A 763 -18.67 0.69 48.66
N ILE A 764 -19.13 1.01 47.44
CA ILE A 764 -19.93 0.06 46.63
C ILE A 764 -19.19 -0.49 45.42
N VAL A 765 -18.16 0.18 44.91
CA VAL A 765 -17.49 -0.25 43.68
C VAL A 765 -16.52 -1.37 43.98
N LYS A 766 -16.91 -2.58 43.57
CA LYS A 766 -16.07 -3.76 43.66
C LYS A 766 -15.38 -3.99 42.32
N LYS A 767 -14.10 -4.36 42.38
CA LYS A 767 -13.38 -4.85 41.19
C LYS A 767 -13.89 -6.25 40.87
N ARG A 768 -14.80 -6.36 39.91
CA ARG A 768 -15.38 -7.65 39.48
C ARG A 768 -14.72 -8.10 38.18
N ARG A 769 -14.42 -9.39 38.11
CA ARG A 769 -13.70 -9.98 36.98
C ARG A 769 -14.65 -10.19 35.81
N CYS A 770 -14.39 -9.53 34.69
CA CYS A 770 -15.10 -9.78 33.43
C CYS A 770 -14.19 -10.66 32.56
N GLY A 771 -14.50 -11.96 32.51
CA GLY A 771 -13.69 -12.97 31.81
C GLY A 771 -12.34 -13.28 32.48
N LYS A 772 -11.29 -13.62 31.72
CA LYS A 772 -10.08 -14.28 32.28
C LYS A 772 -9.03 -13.34 32.91
N SER A 773 -9.04 -12.02 32.66
CA SER A 773 -7.93 -11.13 33.07
C SER A 773 -8.30 -9.69 33.47
N THR A 774 -9.45 -9.14 33.09
CA THR A 774 -9.81 -7.74 33.39
C THR A 774 -10.71 -7.62 34.63
N MET A 775 -10.44 -6.60 35.43
CA MET A 775 -11.28 -6.19 36.56
C MET A 775 -11.86 -4.81 36.29
N VAL A 776 -13.18 -4.73 36.09
CA VAL A 776 -13.91 -3.45 35.98
C VAL A 776 -14.45 -3.12 37.37
N GLY A 777 -14.31 -1.86 37.78
CA GLY A 777 -15.01 -1.37 38.96
C GLY A 777 -16.48 -1.20 38.64
N CYS A 778 -17.32 -2.12 39.10
CA CYS A 778 -18.76 -2.05 38.93
C CYS A 778 -19.48 -2.31 40.26
N PHE A 779 -20.74 -1.88 40.30
CA PHE A 779 -21.64 -2.06 41.43
C PHE A 779 -23.01 -2.51 40.91
N LEU A 780 -23.79 -3.15 41.77
CA LEU A 780 -25.17 -3.55 41.46
C LEU A 780 -26.12 -2.37 41.69
N GLY A 781 -27.21 -2.31 40.93
CA GLY A 781 -28.28 -1.31 41.15
C GLY A 781 -28.78 -1.31 42.59
N CYS A 782 -29.04 -2.49 43.15
CA CYS A 782 -29.43 -2.65 44.56
C CYS A 782 -28.35 -2.19 45.56
N GLU A 783 -27.06 -2.39 45.27
CA GLU A 783 -25.97 -1.90 46.14
C GLU A 783 -25.95 -0.37 46.22
N LEU A 784 -26.25 0.33 45.12
CA LEU A 784 -26.37 1.79 45.13
C LEU A 784 -27.65 2.24 45.87
N VAL A 785 -28.76 1.54 45.70
CA VAL A 785 -30.03 1.84 46.40
C VAL A 785 -29.87 1.72 47.92
N GLU A 786 -29.27 0.63 48.38
CA GLU A 786 -28.97 0.43 49.81
C GLU A 786 -28.01 1.50 50.34
N TRP A 787 -26.97 1.85 49.58
CA TRP A 787 -26.01 2.88 49.99
C TRP A 787 -26.64 4.27 50.09
N LEU A 788 -27.51 4.63 49.13
CA LEU A 788 -28.22 5.92 49.15
C LEU A 788 -29.12 6.06 50.38
N GLN A 789 -29.75 4.97 50.82
CA GLN A 789 -30.55 4.92 52.05
C GLN A 789 -29.67 5.02 53.30
N GLN A 790 -28.55 4.28 53.34
CA GLN A 790 -27.63 4.28 54.48
C GLN A 790 -27.01 5.66 54.74
N VAL A 791 -26.70 6.41 53.68
CA VAL A 791 -26.13 7.77 53.78
C VAL A 791 -27.22 8.83 54.00
N GLY A 792 -28.50 8.45 53.95
CA GLY A 792 -29.64 9.35 54.17
C GLY A 792 -29.93 10.29 53.00
N LEU A 793 -29.49 9.93 51.78
CA LEU A 793 -29.79 10.67 50.54
C LEU A 793 -31.17 10.29 49.95
N ALA A 794 -31.75 9.19 50.40
CA ALA A 794 -33.10 8.74 50.07
C ALA A 794 -33.76 8.09 51.30
N GLN A 795 -35.07 8.32 51.50
CA GLN A 795 -35.82 7.80 52.65
C GLN A 795 -36.39 6.40 52.42
N ASP A 796 -36.61 6.02 51.16
CA ASP A 796 -37.14 4.72 50.77
C ASP A 796 -36.50 4.21 49.46
N SER A 797 -36.82 2.97 49.06
CA SER A 797 -36.27 2.35 47.85
C SER A 797 -36.75 3.03 46.57
N GLY A 798 -37.96 3.60 46.56
CA GLY A 798 -38.50 4.33 45.41
C GLY A 798 -37.73 5.62 45.14
N GLU A 799 -37.47 6.40 46.20
CA GLU A 799 -36.71 7.64 46.15
C GLU A 799 -35.24 7.39 45.75
N ALA A 800 -34.64 6.29 46.25
CA ALA A 800 -33.29 5.89 45.89
C ALA A 800 -33.17 5.49 44.40
N VAL A 801 -34.15 4.76 43.85
CA VAL A 801 -34.20 4.44 42.42
C VAL A 801 -34.34 5.70 41.58
N LEU A 802 -35.24 6.61 41.96
CA LEU A 802 -35.41 7.89 41.28
C LEU A 802 -34.11 8.71 41.30
N TYR A 803 -33.39 8.71 42.42
CA TYR A 803 -32.08 9.36 42.55
C TYR A 803 -31.05 8.74 41.59
N GLY A 804 -30.97 7.41 41.53
CA GLY A 804 -30.09 6.70 40.59
C GLY A 804 -30.45 6.96 39.12
N MET A 805 -31.73 7.03 38.77
CA MET A 805 -32.19 7.40 37.42
C MET A 805 -31.76 8.82 37.04
N ARG A 806 -31.87 9.78 37.97
CA ARG A 806 -31.37 11.16 37.76
C ARG A 806 -29.87 11.20 37.54
N LEU A 807 -29.09 10.42 38.29
CA LEU A 807 -27.64 10.28 38.08
C LEU A 807 -27.30 9.66 36.73
N GLN A 808 -28.12 8.70 36.24
CA GLN A 808 -27.95 8.10 34.92
C GLN A 808 -28.23 9.13 33.81
N GLN A 809 -29.34 9.86 33.92
CA GLN A 809 -29.73 10.90 32.97
C GLN A 809 -28.74 12.07 32.93
N GLY A 810 -28.16 12.43 34.08
CA GLY A 810 -27.07 13.40 34.18
C GLY A 810 -25.69 12.89 33.76
N GLY A 811 -25.58 11.63 33.33
CA GLY A 811 -24.35 11.04 32.80
C GLY A 811 -23.30 10.72 33.86
N VAL A 812 -23.66 10.66 35.14
CA VAL A 812 -22.76 10.31 36.26
C VAL A 812 -22.52 8.80 36.31
N LEU A 813 -23.55 8.02 36.03
CA LEU A 813 -23.51 6.55 36.01
C LEU A 813 -24.09 5.99 34.70
N GLN A 814 -23.68 4.78 34.34
CA GLN A 814 -24.08 4.11 33.10
C GLN A 814 -24.19 2.60 33.30
N HIS A 815 -25.24 1.99 32.72
CA HIS A 815 -25.34 0.52 32.64
C HIS A 815 -24.25 -0.02 31.72
N ILE A 816 -23.61 -1.15 32.07
CA ILE A 816 -22.45 -1.69 31.35
C ILE A 816 -22.73 -1.85 29.84
N ASN A 817 -23.91 -2.34 29.47
CA ASN A 817 -24.31 -2.53 28.06
C ASN A 817 -25.07 -1.33 27.46
N GLN A 818 -25.34 -0.28 28.23
CA GLN A 818 -26.15 0.89 27.81
C GLN A 818 -27.61 0.59 27.40
N GLU A 819 -28.09 -0.63 27.65
CA GLU A 819 -29.42 -1.10 27.23
C GLU A 819 -30.56 -0.80 28.21
N TYR A 820 -30.25 -0.56 29.50
CA TYR A 820 -31.25 -0.46 30.56
C TYR A 820 -31.14 0.85 31.34
N ASP A 821 -32.31 1.39 31.72
CA ASP A 821 -32.41 2.46 32.72
C ASP A 821 -32.02 1.97 34.12
N PHE A 822 -31.79 2.89 35.05
CA PHE A 822 -31.40 2.53 36.42
C PHE A 822 -32.56 1.81 37.13
N GLN A 823 -32.28 0.63 37.70
CA GLN A 823 -33.26 -0.19 38.41
C GLN A 823 -32.66 -0.77 39.69
N ASP A 824 -33.52 -0.94 40.70
CA ASP A 824 -33.19 -1.69 41.91
C ASP A 824 -33.19 -3.19 41.61
N GLY A 825 -32.01 -3.73 41.34
CA GLY A 825 -31.85 -5.14 41.01
C GLY A 825 -30.41 -5.52 40.72
N TYR A 826 -30.23 -6.76 40.26
CA TYR A 826 -28.91 -7.35 40.00
C TYR A 826 -28.29 -6.93 38.66
N LEU A 827 -28.63 -5.73 38.16
CA LEU A 827 -28.04 -5.12 36.98
C LEU A 827 -26.74 -4.40 37.35
N HIS A 828 -25.76 -4.42 36.45
CA HIS A 828 -24.42 -3.88 36.72
C HIS A 828 -24.25 -2.48 36.12
N TYR A 829 -23.77 -1.55 36.95
CA TYR A 829 -23.53 -0.16 36.59
C TYR A 829 -22.09 0.26 36.88
N CYS A 830 -21.61 1.28 36.18
CA CYS A 830 -20.30 1.89 36.39
C CYS A 830 -20.38 3.42 36.39
N PHE A 831 -19.44 4.07 37.08
CA PHE A 831 -19.29 5.52 37.04
C PHE A 831 -18.57 5.95 35.76
N LYS A 832 -19.07 7.02 35.12
CA LYS A 832 -18.44 7.59 33.92
C LYS A 832 -17.18 8.39 34.32
N THR A 833 -16.07 8.16 33.61
CA THR A 833 -14.76 8.81 33.82
C THR A 833 -14.58 10.06 32.98
#